data_AF-A0A3C2AAN1-F1
#
_entry.id   AF-A0A3C2AAN1-F1
#
_cell.length_a   1.000
_cell.length_b   1.000
_cell.length_c   1.000
_cell.angle_alpha   90.00
_cell.angle_beta   90.00
_cell.angle_gamma   90.00
#
_symmetry.space_group_name_H-M   'P 1'
#
loop_
_entity.id
_entity.type
_entity.pdbx_description
1 polymer ?
#
loop_
_entity_poly.entity_id
_entity_poly.type
_entity_poly.pdbx_seq_one_letter_code
_entity_poly.pdbx_strand_id
1 'polypeptide(L)'
;MKKLAFIFIALLIGVSVQGQGISRNWTSFAQTIEIPSDAGTKFKVIASVKVETTDEEAQAGVWARVDNKPGTGRGFFDNMGNRPITSNQWESYTVQGTLNENSEKLVFGGICYNNGKFFFDDFEVFIADENGDYQAIDIENPGFETEIVDNENPGWNLGIRQGDNAVIKEFSNTSSTDKANGNYSYLIEGSGVKEEGSLSDTYPNIGTLIGLIYLLVFVVIIMTYTSSSDSEKWSALSKIGFRFSFIYFLFFIFFHNNGAYPFFMEIFGSIVERMQMFAPWFADKVLGFPYAINTGPNGSGDTSYDYLVLFIGFFTATSGALVWSLLDRKRQNYGKLYYWLTTGMRYYVGLMLISYGMVKVIQLQFPEPGFYRLMENYGDSSPMGLAWTFLGFSKGYNLFMGIAEVLAGLLLFRRTMTAGAIITLMTAMNVMAVNYFYDVPVKLLSTHLVLMAAFLLARDFRKLVLFLFTKHSVANVSTIQRPALEKRPKLNKGIKIGLLVLKIAILVNALGVGTYEVLQSQKQYGSKAPKPVLYGVYEVENDLLVNGDTLTDYRNDLLWRTMVFEREGRATVTTVNKNQAYYGVQVDTANQQITFTGTSSFVMDYELTNERLDFTYILQGDTVSAQTRRLDQDDFLLTNRGFNWINERPFNR
;
A
#
# COMPACT_ATOMS: atom_id res chain seq x y z
N MET A 1 -15.28 -34.94 12.06
CA MET A 1 -15.69 -33.64 12.64
C MET A 1 -15.00 -33.33 13.97
N LYS A 2 -14.79 -34.28 14.89
CA LYS A 2 -14.10 -34.02 16.19
C LYS A 2 -12.62 -33.61 16.09
N LYS A 3 -11.89 -34.05 15.05
CA LYS A 3 -10.48 -33.70 14.84
C LYS A 3 -10.24 -32.29 14.25
N LEU A 4 -11.22 -31.69 13.55
CA LEU A 4 -11.11 -30.32 13.03
C LEU A 4 -11.39 -29.26 14.10
N ALA A 5 -12.28 -29.55 15.06
CA ALA A 5 -12.59 -28.65 16.16
C ALA A 5 -11.43 -28.52 17.17
N PHE A 6 -10.55 -29.51 17.25
CA PHE A 6 -9.41 -29.53 18.18
C PHE A 6 -8.24 -28.66 17.69
N ILE A 7 -8.08 -28.51 16.37
CA ILE A 7 -7.05 -27.64 15.75
C ILE A 7 -7.41 -26.15 15.95
N PHE A 8 -8.71 -25.83 16.07
CA PHE A 8 -9.19 -24.45 16.27
C PHE A 8 -9.01 -23.91 17.70
N ILE A 9 -8.80 -24.78 18.69
CA ILE A 9 -8.67 -24.41 20.12
C ILE A 9 -7.21 -24.46 20.57
N ALA A 10 -6.35 -25.23 19.90
CA ALA A 10 -4.94 -25.39 20.28
C ALA A 10 -4.04 -24.18 19.91
N LEU A 11 -4.53 -23.25 19.09
CA LEU A 11 -3.79 -22.03 18.69
C LEU A 11 -3.93 -20.85 19.68
N LEU A 12 -4.54 -21.07 20.86
CA LEU A 12 -4.98 -20.01 21.77
C LEU A 12 -4.25 -19.93 23.12
N ILE A 13 -3.13 -20.62 23.33
CA ILE A 13 -2.43 -20.54 24.63
C ILE A 13 -0.93 -20.38 24.43
N GLY A 14 -0.46 -19.14 24.60
CA GLY A 14 0.96 -18.81 24.66
C GLY A 14 1.18 -17.31 24.58
N VAL A 15 0.73 -16.54 25.57
CA VAL A 15 1.16 -15.14 25.72
C VAL A 15 1.64 -14.94 27.16
N SER A 16 2.94 -14.78 27.29
CA SER A 16 3.60 -14.23 28.47
C SER A 16 3.39 -12.72 28.48
N VAL A 17 2.90 -12.18 29.60
CA VAL A 17 2.78 -10.75 29.85
C VAL A 17 4.14 -10.23 30.31
N GLN A 18 4.67 -9.21 29.61
CA GLN A 18 5.72 -8.34 30.17
C GLN A 18 5.29 -6.87 29.98
N GLY A 19 5.40 -6.10 31.07
CA GLY A 19 4.80 -4.78 31.20
C GLY A 19 5.66 -3.61 30.74
N GLN A 20 4.93 -2.57 30.30
CA GLN A 20 5.13 -1.12 30.31
C GLN A 20 6.26 -0.46 29.47
N GLY A 21 5.83 0.57 28.72
CA GLY A 21 6.54 1.38 27.73
C GLY A 21 5.91 1.22 26.33
N ILE A 22 5.50 2.32 25.71
CA ILE A 22 4.94 2.31 24.34
C ILE A 22 6.12 2.25 23.37
N SER A 23 6.05 1.38 22.36
CA SER A 23 7.03 1.33 21.28
C SER A 23 6.47 2.05 20.05
N ARG A 24 7.21 3.01 19.50
CA ARG A 24 6.87 3.72 18.25
C ARG A 24 8.11 4.37 17.65
N ASN A 25 8.05 4.74 16.38
CA ASN A 25 9.18 5.29 15.63
C ASN A 25 9.34 6.81 15.71
N TRP A 26 8.61 7.49 16.59
CA TRP A 26 8.71 8.94 16.73
C TRP A 26 8.49 9.37 18.18
N THR A 27 8.95 10.56 18.52
CA THR A 27 8.57 11.21 19.78
C THR A 27 8.50 12.71 19.60
N SER A 28 7.86 13.39 20.53
CA SER A 28 7.74 14.85 20.52
C SER A 28 7.76 15.39 21.94
N PHE A 29 7.93 16.70 22.04
CA PHE A 29 7.71 17.45 23.25
C PHE A 29 7.00 18.76 22.90
N ALA A 30 6.33 19.35 23.88
CA ALA A 30 5.60 20.59 23.67
C ALA A 30 5.39 21.43 24.93
N GLN A 31 5.29 22.74 24.69
CA GLN A 31 4.72 23.71 25.61
C GLN A 31 3.41 24.23 25.03
N THR A 32 2.53 24.72 25.90
CA THR A 32 1.23 25.27 25.51
C THR A 32 1.09 26.64 26.14
N ILE A 33 0.75 27.64 25.33
CA ILE A 33 0.41 28.98 25.79
C ILE A 33 -1.05 29.30 25.47
N GLU A 34 -1.70 30.01 26.38
CA GLU A 34 -3.01 30.61 26.12
C GLU A 34 -2.82 31.88 25.29
N ILE A 35 -3.69 32.08 24.30
CA ILE A 35 -3.59 33.23 23.40
C ILE A 35 -4.91 33.99 23.38
N PRO A 36 -4.89 35.34 23.45
CA PRO A 36 -6.09 36.14 23.29
C PRO A 36 -6.74 35.92 21.91
N SER A 37 -8.07 35.79 21.90
CA SER A 37 -8.85 35.45 20.71
C SER A 37 -9.07 36.63 19.77
N ASP A 38 -8.00 37.13 19.17
CA ASP A 38 -8.09 38.20 18.17
C ASP A 38 -8.04 37.64 16.74
N ALA A 39 -8.91 38.17 15.88
CA ALA A 39 -9.05 37.68 14.52
C ALA A 39 -7.91 38.17 13.62
N GLY A 40 -7.14 37.26 13.04
CA GLY A 40 -6.19 37.55 11.96
C GLY A 40 -4.73 37.77 12.39
N THR A 41 -4.40 37.50 13.65
CA THR A 41 -3.06 37.70 14.20
C THR A 41 -2.07 36.63 13.71
N LYS A 42 -0.90 37.02 13.19
CA LYS A 42 0.13 36.07 12.76
C LYS A 42 1.00 35.62 13.93
N PHE A 43 1.53 34.40 13.87
CA PHE A 43 2.53 33.91 14.81
C PHE A 43 3.68 33.23 14.09
N LYS A 44 4.84 33.18 14.76
CA LYS A 44 6.00 32.38 14.34
C LYS A 44 6.62 31.67 15.55
N VAL A 45 7.03 30.43 15.35
CA VAL A 45 7.82 29.62 16.29
C VAL A 45 9.15 29.32 15.62
N ILE A 46 10.24 29.66 16.29
CA ILE A 46 11.61 29.46 15.81
C ILE A 46 12.32 28.54 16.82
N ALA A 47 13.15 27.64 16.31
CA ALA A 47 14.11 26.90 17.14
C ALA A 47 15.36 26.59 16.35
N SER A 48 16.49 26.54 17.04
CA SER A 48 17.74 25.97 16.53
C SER A 48 17.66 24.45 16.64
N VAL A 49 17.95 23.73 15.56
CA VAL A 49 17.88 22.27 15.51
C VAL A 49 19.09 21.71 14.79
N LYS A 50 19.61 20.59 15.29
CA LYS A 50 20.70 19.81 14.68
C LYS A 50 20.35 18.32 14.76
N VAL A 51 20.68 17.56 13.72
CA VAL A 51 20.43 16.12 13.62
C VAL A 51 21.71 15.38 13.28
N GLU A 52 22.13 14.46 14.15
CA GLU A 52 23.24 13.54 13.88
C GLU A 52 22.72 12.13 13.74
N THR A 53 22.87 11.55 12.56
CA THR A 53 22.39 10.19 12.29
C THR A 53 23.14 9.54 11.13
N THR A 54 23.14 8.20 11.13
CA THR A 54 23.50 7.35 9.98
C THR A 54 22.27 6.68 9.36
N ASP A 55 21.08 6.90 9.91
CA ASP A 55 19.79 6.39 9.46
C ASP A 55 19.18 7.38 8.45
N GLU A 56 19.03 6.96 7.19
CA GLU A 56 18.54 7.83 6.11
C GLU A 56 17.07 8.26 6.31
N GLU A 57 16.31 7.55 7.15
CA GLU A 57 14.92 7.88 7.46
C GLU A 57 14.78 8.76 8.71
N ALA A 58 15.87 9.05 9.42
CA ALA A 58 15.83 9.85 10.64
C ALA A 58 15.67 11.34 10.36
N GLN A 59 14.70 11.95 11.03
CA GLN A 59 14.25 13.31 10.72
C GLN A 59 13.78 14.01 12.00
N ALA A 60 14.00 15.32 12.08
CA ALA A 60 13.42 16.19 13.09
C ALA A 60 12.48 17.24 12.47
N GLY A 61 11.71 17.92 13.32
CA GLY A 61 10.88 19.05 12.94
C GLY A 61 10.61 19.96 14.13
N VAL A 62 10.44 21.25 13.84
CA VAL A 62 9.72 22.18 14.71
C VAL A 62 8.24 22.07 14.34
N TRP A 63 7.35 22.07 15.32
CA TRP A 63 5.91 21.98 15.06
C TRP A 63 5.10 22.98 15.87
N ALA A 64 3.96 23.36 15.32
CA ALA A 64 2.97 24.19 15.99
C ALA A 64 1.54 23.76 15.62
N ARG A 65 0.65 23.85 16.60
CA ARG A 65 -0.79 23.58 16.47
C ARG A 65 -1.57 24.66 17.20
N VAL A 66 -2.64 25.14 16.56
CA VAL A 66 -3.62 26.01 17.21
C VAL A 66 -4.81 25.16 17.61
N ASP A 67 -5.07 25.10 18.91
CA ASP A 67 -6.27 24.49 19.46
C ASP A 67 -7.37 25.56 19.51
N ASN A 68 -8.45 25.33 18.77
CA ASN A 68 -9.60 26.20 18.74
C ASN A 68 -10.57 25.88 19.89
N LYS A 69 -11.43 26.86 20.21
CA LYS A 69 -12.55 26.74 21.14
C LYS A 69 -13.42 25.50 20.81
N PRO A 70 -14.01 24.83 21.83
CA PRO A 70 -14.85 23.68 21.61
C PRO A 70 -15.98 23.94 20.60
N GLY A 71 -16.09 23.07 19.58
CA GLY A 71 -17.17 23.12 18.58
C GLY A 71 -16.88 23.96 17.33
N THR A 72 -15.73 24.62 17.21
CA THR A 72 -15.40 25.51 16.08
C THR A 72 -14.44 24.90 15.04
N GLY A 73 -14.27 23.58 15.05
CA GLY A 73 -13.41 22.86 14.11
C GLY A 73 -11.92 22.90 14.45
N ARG A 74 -11.07 22.43 13.53
CA ARG A 74 -9.60 22.33 13.73
C ARG A 74 -8.92 23.66 13.43
N GLY A 75 -7.89 24.00 14.22
CA GLY A 75 -7.02 25.14 13.95
C GLY A 75 -5.84 24.81 13.04
N PHE A 76 -4.87 25.71 12.99
CA PHE A 76 -3.61 25.53 12.26
C PHE A 76 -2.83 24.30 12.75
N PHE A 77 -2.13 23.61 11.85
CA PHE A 77 -1.17 22.57 12.20
C PHE A 77 -0.06 22.50 11.14
N ASP A 78 1.19 22.53 11.59
CA ASP A 78 2.38 22.30 10.78
C ASP A 78 3.44 21.64 11.66
N ASN A 79 4.05 20.56 11.16
CA ASN A 79 5.08 19.79 11.84
C ASN A 79 6.36 19.62 11.00
N MET A 80 6.50 20.40 9.93
CA MET A 80 7.60 20.30 8.96
C MET A 80 7.71 18.95 8.25
N GLY A 81 6.67 18.09 8.24
CA GLY A 81 6.75 16.78 7.59
C GLY A 81 7.02 16.81 6.08
N ASN A 82 6.78 17.94 5.41
CA ASN A 82 7.11 18.15 3.99
C ASN A 82 8.50 18.79 3.76
N ARG A 83 9.19 19.16 4.83
CA ARG A 83 10.50 19.83 4.85
C ARG A 83 11.30 19.38 6.09
N PRO A 84 11.55 18.07 6.24
CA PRO A 84 12.15 17.54 7.46
C PRO A 84 13.56 18.10 7.69
N ILE A 85 13.93 18.22 8.95
CA ILE A 85 15.26 18.66 9.37
C ILE A 85 16.17 17.43 9.45
N THR A 86 17.26 17.45 8.68
CA THR A 86 18.26 16.36 8.63
C THR A 86 19.71 16.88 8.68
N SER A 87 19.91 18.20 8.81
CA SER A 87 21.23 18.82 8.83
C SER A 87 22.01 18.44 10.10
N ASN A 88 23.29 18.10 9.94
CA ASN A 88 24.20 17.86 11.05
C ASN A 88 24.89 19.14 11.56
N GLN A 89 24.47 20.30 11.06
CA GLN A 89 24.88 21.62 11.53
C GLN A 89 23.72 22.29 12.26
N TRP A 90 24.03 23.15 13.24
CA TRP A 90 23.02 23.97 13.90
C TRP A 90 22.44 25.01 12.91
N GLU A 91 21.14 24.90 12.67
CA GLU A 91 20.39 25.80 11.82
C GLU A 91 19.08 26.21 12.50
N SER A 92 18.60 27.42 12.22
CA SER A 92 17.33 27.92 12.75
C SER A 92 16.18 27.60 11.79
N TYR A 93 15.13 26.99 12.33
CA TYR A 93 13.95 26.59 11.58
C TYR A 93 12.70 27.32 12.08
N THR A 94 11.76 27.62 11.18
CA THR A 94 10.58 28.41 11.49
C THR A 94 9.28 27.74 11.05
N VAL A 95 8.30 27.73 11.95
CA VAL A 95 6.90 27.45 11.66
C VAL A 95 6.10 28.73 11.86
N GLN A 96 5.26 29.07 10.90
CA GLN A 96 4.46 30.30 10.94
C GLN A 96 3.00 30.01 10.57
N GLY A 97 2.08 30.72 11.21
CA GLY A 97 0.65 30.54 11.00
C GLY A 97 -0.16 31.77 11.39
N THR A 98 -1.48 31.61 11.40
CA THR A 98 -2.43 32.68 11.74
C THR A 98 -3.43 32.19 12.78
N LEU A 99 -3.68 33.04 13.76
CA LEU A 99 -4.69 32.93 14.80
C LEU A 99 -5.97 33.64 14.34
N ASN A 100 -7.10 33.14 14.80
CA ASN A 100 -8.40 33.75 14.52
C ASN A 100 -9.25 33.82 15.79
N GLU A 101 -10.46 34.39 15.67
CA GLU A 101 -11.42 34.53 16.78
C GLU A 101 -11.78 33.21 17.48
N ASN A 102 -11.57 32.08 16.82
CA ASN A 102 -11.82 30.74 17.37
C ASN A 102 -10.59 30.15 18.07
N SER A 103 -9.41 30.76 17.97
CA SER A 103 -8.18 30.27 18.58
C SER A 103 -8.23 30.43 20.11
N GLU A 104 -7.82 29.39 20.83
CA GLU A 104 -7.80 29.35 22.30
C GLU A 104 -6.37 29.14 22.82
N LYS A 105 -5.63 28.19 22.24
CA LYS A 105 -4.28 27.83 22.69
C LYS A 105 -3.35 27.62 21.50
N LEU A 106 -2.08 27.98 21.68
CA LEU A 106 -0.99 27.58 20.78
C LEU A 106 -0.13 26.53 21.48
N VAL A 107 0.01 25.39 20.82
CA VAL A 107 0.85 24.28 21.25
C VAL A 107 2.03 24.19 20.28
N PHE A 108 3.25 24.14 20.79
CA PHE A 108 4.45 24.13 19.95
C PHE A 108 5.57 23.32 20.60
N GLY A 109 6.53 22.86 19.79
CA GLY A 109 7.72 22.18 20.28
C GLY A 109 8.50 21.46 19.18
N GLY A 110 9.29 20.46 19.57
CA GLY A 110 10.05 19.62 18.65
C GLY A 110 9.43 18.23 18.46
N ILE A 111 9.70 17.63 17.31
CA ILE A 111 9.34 16.25 16.95
C ILE A 111 10.53 15.58 16.28
N CYS A 112 10.73 14.28 16.53
CA CYS A 112 11.76 13.49 15.86
C CYS A 112 11.29 12.08 15.54
N TYR A 113 11.93 11.48 14.54
CA TYR A 113 11.59 10.20 13.94
C TYR A 113 12.83 9.31 13.78
N ASN A 114 12.68 8.01 14.00
CA ASN A 114 13.67 6.95 13.78
C ASN A 114 14.96 7.10 14.63
N ASN A 115 16.05 6.42 14.24
CA ASN A 115 17.27 6.37 15.04
C ASN A 115 18.17 7.58 14.77
N GLY A 116 18.65 8.22 15.81
CA GLY A 116 19.52 9.39 15.67
C GLY A 116 19.58 10.21 16.93
N LYS A 117 20.44 11.22 16.90
CA LYS A 117 20.56 12.24 17.94
C LYS A 117 19.96 13.54 17.41
N PHE A 118 18.92 14.01 18.08
CA PHE A 118 18.17 15.20 17.69
C PHE A 118 18.36 16.24 18.78
N PHE A 119 19.01 17.33 18.42
CA PHE A 119 19.33 18.42 19.33
C PHE A 119 18.40 19.60 19.06
N PHE A 120 17.86 20.18 20.13
CA PHE A 120 16.97 21.34 20.07
C PHE A 120 17.46 22.41 21.05
N ASP A 121 17.45 23.66 20.61
CA ASP A 121 17.91 24.81 21.39
C ASP A 121 17.22 26.11 20.94
N ASP A 122 17.32 27.16 21.73
CA ASP A 122 16.87 28.53 21.43
C ASP A 122 15.43 28.60 20.86
N PHE A 123 14.44 28.05 21.56
CA PHE A 123 13.04 28.25 21.17
C PHE A 123 12.62 29.71 21.37
N GLU A 124 11.99 30.28 20.36
CA GLU A 124 11.39 31.62 20.41
C GLU A 124 9.99 31.58 19.80
N VAL A 125 9.03 32.21 20.50
CA VAL A 125 7.65 32.35 20.02
C VAL A 125 7.33 33.82 19.87
N PHE A 126 6.75 34.19 18.74
CA PHE A 126 6.35 35.56 18.48
C PHE A 126 4.91 35.63 17.97
N ILE A 127 4.21 36.68 18.39
CA ILE A 127 2.86 37.02 17.96
C ILE A 127 2.89 38.44 17.41
N ALA A 128 2.28 38.65 16.24
CA ALA A 128 2.17 39.98 15.65
C ALA A 128 1.21 40.86 16.46
N ASP A 129 1.53 42.13 16.66
CA ASP A 129 0.60 43.11 17.22
C ASP A 129 -0.35 43.68 16.15
N GLU A 130 -1.21 44.63 16.55
CA GLU A 130 -2.17 45.29 15.65
C GLU A 130 -1.52 46.02 14.47
N ASN A 131 -0.24 46.41 14.58
CA ASN A 131 0.53 47.04 13.51
C ASN A 131 1.22 46.01 12.59
N GLY A 132 1.17 44.73 12.95
CA GLY A 132 1.82 43.63 12.24
C GLY A 132 3.27 43.38 12.66
N ASP A 133 3.75 44.05 13.72
CA ASP A 133 5.10 43.87 14.24
C ASP A 133 5.14 42.68 15.21
N TYR A 134 6.16 41.81 15.07
CA TYR A 134 6.28 40.61 15.90
C TYR A 134 6.80 40.92 17.30
N GLN A 135 6.00 40.63 18.32
CA GLN A 135 6.36 40.70 19.73
C GLN A 135 6.72 39.30 20.25
N ALA A 136 7.85 39.20 20.96
CA ALA A 136 8.26 37.95 21.59
C ALA A 136 7.32 37.61 22.78
N ILE A 137 7.03 36.32 22.94
CA ILE A 137 6.26 35.78 24.05
C ILE A 137 7.22 35.04 24.97
N ASP A 138 7.14 35.33 26.27
CA ASP A 138 7.90 34.61 27.28
C ASP A 138 7.42 33.16 27.36
N ILE A 139 8.37 32.23 27.22
CA ILE A 139 8.17 30.79 27.31
C ILE A 139 9.10 30.19 28.36
N GLU A 140 8.73 29.05 28.95
CA GLU A 140 9.56 28.44 29.99
C GLU A 140 10.74 27.69 29.37
N ASN A 141 11.95 27.91 29.92
CA ASN A 141 13.19 27.21 29.58
C ASN A 141 13.46 27.12 28.05
N PRO A 142 13.48 28.24 27.30
CA PRO A 142 13.59 28.26 25.84
C PRO A 142 14.89 27.65 25.29
N GLY A 143 16.01 27.85 26.00
CA GLY A 143 17.32 27.32 25.64
C GLY A 143 17.73 26.07 26.42
N PHE A 144 16.80 25.42 27.13
CA PHE A 144 17.08 24.17 27.87
C PHE A 144 18.26 24.24 28.88
N GLU A 145 18.45 25.42 29.48
CA GLU A 145 19.55 25.71 30.42
C GLU A 145 19.39 25.02 31.78
N THR A 146 18.19 24.51 32.08
CA THR A 146 17.93 23.68 33.25
C THR A 146 18.16 22.21 32.92
N GLU A 147 19.09 21.57 33.62
CA GLU A 147 19.47 20.18 33.36
C GLU A 147 18.30 19.20 33.54
N ILE A 148 18.22 18.22 32.65
CA ILE A 148 17.18 17.19 32.64
C ILE A 148 17.53 16.10 33.65
N VAL A 149 16.59 15.83 34.55
CA VAL A 149 16.69 14.77 35.58
C VAL A 149 15.54 13.79 35.37
N ASP A 150 15.81 12.49 35.42
CA ASP A 150 14.81 11.42 35.29
C ASP A 150 13.92 11.49 34.02
N ASN A 151 14.47 11.91 32.87
CA ASN A 151 13.76 12.15 31.59
C ASN A 151 12.69 13.27 31.64
N GLU A 152 12.63 14.07 32.70
CA GLU A 152 11.72 15.21 32.79
C GLU A 152 12.40 16.49 32.26
N ASN A 153 11.79 17.11 31.24
CA ASN A 153 12.27 18.36 30.67
C ASN A 153 11.58 19.56 31.37
N PRO A 154 12.28 20.35 32.20
CA PRO A 154 11.67 21.44 32.96
C PRO A 154 10.97 22.46 32.04
N GLY A 155 9.66 22.66 32.25
CA GLY A 155 8.82 23.57 31.47
C GLY A 155 8.27 22.99 30.16
N TRP A 156 8.62 21.75 29.80
CA TRP A 156 8.19 21.11 28.56
C TRP A 156 7.54 19.75 28.83
N ASN A 157 6.40 19.49 28.19
CA ASN A 157 5.70 18.22 28.33
C ASN A 157 6.21 17.23 27.28
N LEU A 158 6.40 15.97 27.65
CA LEU A 158 6.62 14.89 26.68
C LEU A 158 5.30 14.61 25.94
N GLY A 159 5.39 14.42 24.63
CA GLY A 159 4.24 14.20 23.76
C GLY A 159 3.70 15.49 23.12
N ILE A 160 2.39 15.50 22.85
CA ILE A 160 1.71 16.54 22.04
C ILE A 160 0.65 17.33 22.82
N ARG A 161 0.45 17.01 24.10
CA ARG A 161 -0.54 17.60 25.01
C ARG A 161 -0.03 17.55 26.45
N GLN A 162 -0.38 18.57 27.22
CA GLN A 162 -0.13 18.60 28.65
C GLN A 162 -0.90 17.46 29.36
N GLY A 163 -0.20 16.68 30.19
CA GLY A 163 -0.79 15.58 30.97
C GLY A 163 -0.88 14.22 30.27
N ASP A 164 -0.42 14.09 29.02
CA ASP A 164 -0.38 12.83 28.25
C ASP A 164 1.07 12.43 27.93
N ASN A 165 1.88 12.28 28.98
CA ASN A 165 3.30 11.95 28.89
C ASN A 165 3.48 10.50 28.43
N ALA A 166 3.72 10.31 27.12
CA ALA A 166 4.02 9.01 26.56
C ALA A 166 5.54 8.74 26.60
N VAL A 167 5.99 7.90 27.52
CA VAL A 167 7.38 7.39 27.54
C VAL A 167 7.55 6.34 26.45
N ILE A 168 8.41 6.63 25.48
CA ILE A 168 8.68 5.77 24.33
C ILE A 168 9.98 5.02 24.57
N LYS A 169 9.93 3.68 24.48
CA LYS A 169 11.05 2.81 24.88
C LYS A 169 12.34 3.11 24.11
N GLU A 170 12.20 3.51 22.86
CA GLU A 170 13.29 3.70 21.92
C GLU A 170 13.88 5.12 21.93
N PHE A 171 13.30 6.06 22.68
CA PHE A 171 13.78 7.44 22.78
C PHE A 171 14.16 7.81 24.21
N SER A 172 15.37 8.35 24.37
CA SER A 172 15.87 8.89 25.63
C SER A 172 16.02 10.42 25.56
N ASN A 173 15.83 11.11 26.68
CA ASN A 173 15.77 12.56 26.76
C ASN A 173 16.81 13.04 27.78
N THR A 174 17.79 13.83 27.34
CA THR A 174 18.94 14.24 28.17
C THR A 174 19.39 15.66 27.83
N SER A 175 20.13 16.30 28.73
CA SER A 175 20.84 17.54 28.43
C SER A 175 22.15 17.23 27.69
N SER A 176 22.49 18.04 26.70
CA SER A 176 23.73 17.94 25.92
C SER A 176 24.56 19.22 26.06
N THR A 177 25.89 19.08 26.03
CA THR A 177 26.82 20.22 25.96
C THR A 177 27.10 20.69 24.53
N ASP A 178 26.67 19.93 23.52
CA ASP A 178 26.60 20.37 22.11
C ASP A 178 25.33 21.18 21.92
N LYS A 179 25.47 22.46 21.56
CA LYS A 179 24.44 23.49 21.72
C LYS A 179 24.61 24.61 20.70
N ALA A 180 23.52 25.32 20.43
CA ALA A 180 23.56 26.54 19.62
C ALA A 180 24.01 27.73 20.47
N ASN A 181 23.52 27.81 21.72
CA ASN A 181 23.81 28.91 22.65
C ASN A 181 23.84 28.42 24.11
N GLY A 182 24.19 29.30 25.06
CA GLY A 182 24.07 29.00 26.49
C GLY A 182 24.99 27.88 27.02
N ASN A 183 24.51 27.09 27.97
CA ASN A 183 25.24 26.01 28.63
C ASN A 183 24.85 24.63 28.11
N TYR A 184 23.58 24.42 27.78
CA TYR A 184 23.04 23.11 27.40
C TYR A 184 22.09 23.22 26.21
N SER A 185 21.84 22.09 25.54
CA SER A 185 20.71 21.92 24.63
C SER A 185 19.91 20.68 25.02
N TYR A 186 18.73 20.54 24.44
CA TYR A 186 17.92 19.34 24.62
C TYR A 186 18.29 18.27 23.59
N LEU A 187 18.78 17.13 24.07
CA LEU A 187 19.08 15.97 23.24
C LEU A 187 18.00 14.90 23.42
N ILE A 188 17.39 14.52 22.30
CA ILE A 188 16.61 13.29 22.17
C ILE A 188 17.45 12.29 21.39
N GLU A 189 17.78 11.15 21.99
CA GLU A 189 18.48 10.06 21.30
C GLU A 189 17.51 8.90 21.06
N GLY A 190 17.20 8.67 19.78
CA GLY A 190 16.48 7.51 19.28
C GLY A 190 17.45 6.36 19.02
N SER A 191 17.30 5.25 19.75
CA SER A 191 18.14 4.07 19.57
C SER A 191 17.32 2.79 19.68
N GLY A 192 17.52 1.87 18.74
CA GLY A 192 16.73 0.64 18.68
C GLY A 192 15.30 0.84 18.16
N VAL A 193 15.02 2.01 17.55
CA VAL A 193 13.84 2.17 16.70
C VAL A 193 14.00 1.23 15.53
N LYS A 194 13.25 0.14 15.54
CA LYS A 194 13.09 -0.67 14.34
C LYS A 194 12.15 0.09 13.41
N GLU A 195 12.36 0.05 12.10
CA GLU A 195 11.31 0.35 11.12
C GLU A 195 9.99 -0.23 11.65
N GLU A 196 8.88 0.52 11.58
CA GLU A 196 7.55 0.10 12.09
C GLU A 196 7.43 -1.42 11.95
N GLY A 197 7.64 -2.15 13.05
CA GLY A 197 7.92 -3.57 12.95
C GLY A 197 6.79 -4.22 12.17
N SER A 198 7.10 -4.85 11.04
CA SER A 198 6.03 -5.46 10.28
C SER A 198 5.47 -6.57 11.14
N LEU A 199 4.14 -6.68 11.24
CA LEU A 199 3.54 -7.86 11.87
C LEU A 199 4.07 -9.14 11.22
N SER A 200 4.53 -9.06 9.96
CA SER A 200 5.19 -10.15 9.25
C SER A 200 6.57 -10.52 9.78
N ASP A 201 7.35 -9.59 10.35
CA ASP A 201 8.66 -9.89 10.93
C ASP A 201 8.52 -10.70 12.22
N THR A 202 7.50 -10.36 13.02
CA THR A 202 7.20 -11.08 14.27
C THR A 202 6.41 -12.37 14.00
N TYR A 203 5.53 -12.35 13.00
CA TYR A 203 4.71 -13.48 12.58
C TYR A 203 4.93 -13.76 11.07
N PRO A 204 5.99 -14.49 10.69
CA PRO A 204 6.35 -14.73 9.28
C PRO A 204 5.24 -15.34 8.42
N ASN A 205 4.30 -16.04 9.06
CA ASN A 205 3.18 -16.71 8.39
C ASN A 205 1.87 -15.92 8.45
N ILE A 206 1.88 -14.66 8.88
CA ILE A 206 0.65 -13.84 9.01
C ILE A 206 -0.09 -13.73 7.68
N GLY A 207 0.64 -13.57 6.57
CA GLY A 207 0.06 -13.55 5.23
C GLY A 207 -0.64 -14.85 4.86
N THR A 208 -0.06 -15.99 5.22
CA THR A 208 -0.70 -17.30 5.03
C THR A 208 -1.97 -17.43 5.87
N LEU A 209 -1.96 -16.94 7.11
CA LEU A 209 -3.14 -16.93 7.97
C LEU A 209 -4.27 -16.09 7.38
N ILE A 210 -3.96 -14.87 6.92
CA ILE A 210 -4.91 -13.98 6.24
C ILE A 210 -5.51 -14.68 5.01
N GLY A 211 -4.66 -15.28 4.16
CA GLY A 211 -5.10 -16.04 2.98
C GLY A 211 -6.02 -17.21 3.34
N LEU A 212 -5.71 -17.94 4.42
CA LEU A 212 -6.55 -19.03 4.92
C LEU A 212 -7.91 -18.53 5.44
N ILE A 213 -7.95 -17.40 6.13
CA ILE A 213 -9.20 -16.77 6.57
C ILE A 213 -10.05 -16.43 5.36
N TYR A 214 -9.48 -15.79 4.32
CA TYR A 214 -10.22 -15.49 3.09
C TYR A 214 -10.74 -16.75 2.39
N LEU A 215 -9.94 -17.81 2.33
CA LEU A 215 -10.36 -19.08 1.75
C LEU A 215 -11.53 -19.70 2.55
N LEU A 216 -11.46 -19.67 3.89
CA LEU A 216 -12.53 -20.17 4.76
C LEU A 216 -13.81 -19.35 4.59
N VAL A 217 -13.70 -18.02 4.59
CA VAL A 217 -14.81 -17.10 4.35
C VAL A 217 -15.46 -17.41 3.00
N PHE A 218 -14.67 -17.54 1.93
CA PHE A 218 -15.16 -17.89 0.59
C PHE A 218 -15.90 -19.23 0.56
N VAL A 219 -15.32 -20.28 1.17
CA VAL A 219 -15.94 -21.61 1.24
C VAL A 219 -17.28 -21.56 1.99
N VAL A 220 -17.34 -20.87 3.13
CA VAL A 220 -18.57 -20.76 3.94
C VAL A 220 -19.64 -19.92 3.24
N ILE A 221 -19.25 -18.84 2.56
CA ILE A 221 -20.14 -18.03 1.73
C ILE A 221 -20.78 -18.88 0.63
N ILE A 222 -20.00 -19.75 -0.03
CA ILE A 222 -20.53 -20.68 -1.04
C ILE A 222 -21.48 -21.71 -0.42
N MET A 223 -21.34 -22.09 0.86
CA MET A 223 -22.32 -22.99 1.49
C MET A 223 -23.72 -22.39 1.57
N THR A 224 -23.83 -21.06 1.69
CA THR A 224 -25.09 -20.32 1.64
C THR A 224 -25.84 -20.50 0.32
N TYR A 225 -25.19 -21.08 -0.70
CA TYR A 225 -25.78 -21.45 -1.98
C TYR A 225 -27.08 -22.25 -1.79
N THR A 226 -28.19 -21.53 -1.91
CA THR A 226 -29.50 -22.09 -2.17
C THR A 226 -29.63 -22.16 -3.68
N SER A 227 -29.77 -23.36 -4.25
CA SER A 227 -30.25 -23.43 -5.63
C SER A 227 -31.56 -22.66 -5.73
N SER A 228 -31.74 -21.90 -6.81
CA SER A 228 -32.96 -21.14 -7.12
C SER A 228 -34.21 -22.01 -7.32
N SER A 229 -34.18 -23.27 -6.88
CA SER A 229 -35.37 -24.10 -6.72
C SER A 229 -36.02 -23.69 -5.42
N ASP A 230 -37.27 -23.24 -5.47
CA ASP A 230 -38.14 -22.86 -4.34
C ASP A 230 -38.33 -24.00 -3.32
N SER A 231 -37.27 -24.47 -2.66
CA SER A 231 -37.39 -25.42 -1.57
C SER A 231 -37.67 -24.64 -0.29
N GLU A 232 -38.85 -24.84 0.30
CA GLU A 232 -39.20 -24.30 1.61
C GLU A 232 -38.22 -24.71 2.73
N LYS A 233 -37.37 -25.72 2.49
CA LYS A 233 -36.40 -26.26 3.46
C LYS A 233 -34.96 -26.17 2.95
N TRP A 234 -34.12 -25.45 3.68
CA TRP A 234 -32.68 -25.35 3.41
C TRP A 234 -31.91 -26.52 4.00
N SER A 235 -30.81 -26.91 3.35
CA SER A 235 -29.88 -27.88 3.89
C SER A 235 -29.23 -27.36 5.19
N ALA A 236 -28.71 -28.26 6.04
CA ALA A 236 -28.00 -27.87 7.25
C ALA A 236 -26.79 -26.97 6.94
N LEU A 237 -26.02 -27.30 5.89
CA LEU A 237 -24.87 -26.51 5.43
C LEU A 237 -25.30 -25.12 4.95
N SER A 238 -26.40 -25.01 4.21
CA SER A 238 -26.91 -23.71 3.76
C SER A 238 -27.37 -22.82 4.92
N LYS A 239 -27.95 -23.41 5.97
CA LYS A 239 -28.29 -22.65 7.19
C LYS A 239 -27.05 -22.19 7.95
N ILE A 240 -26.03 -23.04 8.07
CA ILE A 240 -24.76 -22.68 8.74
C ILE A 240 -24.04 -21.59 7.96
N GLY A 241 -23.86 -21.79 6.65
CA GLY A 241 -23.26 -20.81 5.75
C GLY A 241 -23.98 -19.47 5.84
N PHE A 242 -25.32 -19.48 5.76
CA PHE A 242 -26.10 -18.26 5.83
C PHE A 242 -25.92 -17.52 7.15
N ARG A 243 -25.98 -18.20 8.29
CA ARG A 243 -25.82 -17.57 9.60
C ARG A 243 -24.46 -16.91 9.75
N PHE A 244 -23.40 -17.58 9.29
CA PHE A 244 -22.06 -17.01 9.24
C PHE A 244 -22.03 -15.79 8.31
N SER A 245 -22.45 -15.93 7.05
CA SER A 245 -22.43 -14.83 6.06
C SER A 245 -23.24 -13.63 6.52
N PHE A 246 -24.38 -13.86 7.19
CA PHE A 246 -25.24 -12.80 7.72
C PHE A 246 -24.51 -11.97 8.77
N ILE A 247 -23.88 -12.61 9.75
CA ILE A 247 -23.15 -11.90 10.81
C ILE A 247 -21.88 -11.26 10.23
N TYR A 248 -21.11 -12.02 9.44
CA TYR A 248 -19.84 -11.58 8.86
C TYR A 248 -20.00 -10.34 7.98
N PHE A 249 -20.91 -10.36 7.00
CA PHE A 249 -21.09 -9.23 6.11
C PHE A 249 -21.71 -8.01 6.81
N LEU A 250 -22.60 -8.20 7.78
CA LEU A 250 -23.09 -7.06 8.57
C LEU A 250 -21.98 -6.45 9.41
N PHE A 251 -21.14 -7.27 10.05
CA PHE A 251 -19.97 -6.80 10.77
C PHE A 251 -19.03 -6.02 9.85
N PHE A 252 -18.72 -6.59 8.67
CA PHE A 252 -17.84 -5.95 7.70
C PHE A 252 -18.40 -4.62 7.18
N ILE A 253 -19.67 -4.57 6.75
CA ILE A 253 -20.32 -3.35 6.27
C ILE A 253 -20.34 -2.26 7.34
N PHE A 254 -20.42 -2.65 8.61
CA PHE A 254 -20.45 -1.75 9.74
C PHE A 254 -19.06 -1.19 10.07
N PHE A 255 -18.07 -2.05 10.32
CA PHE A 255 -16.74 -1.60 10.78
C PHE A 255 -15.80 -1.18 9.63
N HIS A 256 -16.01 -1.70 8.42
CA HIS A 256 -15.32 -1.25 7.19
C HIS A 256 -16.29 -0.50 6.27
N ASN A 257 -17.09 0.42 6.83
CA ASN A 257 -18.04 1.20 6.05
C ASN A 257 -17.34 2.02 4.95
N ASN A 258 -16.15 2.53 5.24
CA ASN A 258 -15.30 3.29 4.32
C ASN A 258 -16.03 4.42 3.57
N GLY A 259 -16.91 5.13 4.30
CA GLY A 259 -17.69 6.25 3.75
C GLY A 259 -18.83 5.85 2.80
N ALA A 260 -19.17 4.56 2.68
CA ALA A 260 -20.27 4.11 1.83
C ALA A 260 -21.62 4.70 2.24
N TYR A 261 -21.89 4.78 3.55
CA TYR A 261 -23.16 5.27 4.06
C TYR A 261 -23.01 6.72 4.54
N PRO A 262 -23.85 7.65 4.05
CA PRO A 262 -23.81 9.02 4.52
C PRO A 262 -24.22 9.09 5.99
N PHE A 263 -23.63 10.03 6.74
CA PHE A 263 -23.86 10.24 8.17
C PHE A 263 -23.51 9.05 9.08
N PHE A 264 -22.75 8.07 8.58
CA PHE A 264 -22.46 6.84 9.34
C PHE A 264 -21.67 7.13 10.62
N MET A 265 -20.68 8.01 10.57
CA MET A 265 -19.86 8.35 11.73
C MET A 265 -20.62 9.20 12.74
N GLU A 266 -21.54 10.05 12.29
CA GLU A 266 -22.39 10.87 13.15
C GLU A 266 -23.37 10.02 13.95
N ILE A 267 -23.84 8.92 13.36
CA ILE A 267 -24.80 8.00 14.00
C ILE A 267 -24.08 6.92 14.83
N PHE A 268 -22.99 6.35 14.29
CA PHE A 268 -22.35 5.15 14.84
C PHE A 268 -20.92 5.38 15.33
N GLY A 269 -20.42 6.63 15.30
CA GLY A 269 -19.06 6.99 15.70
C GLY A 269 -18.67 6.45 17.07
N SER A 270 -19.54 6.59 18.07
CA SER A 270 -19.26 6.05 19.42
C SER A 270 -19.05 4.53 19.46
N ILE A 271 -19.66 3.76 18.54
CA ILE A 271 -19.45 2.31 18.44
C ILE A 271 -18.14 2.02 17.72
N VAL A 272 -17.83 2.78 16.68
CA VAL A 272 -16.56 2.67 15.94
C VAL A 272 -15.39 3.02 16.85
N GLU A 273 -15.47 4.10 17.63
CA GLU A 273 -14.48 4.50 18.65
C GLU A 273 -14.29 3.41 19.71
N ARG A 274 -15.36 2.75 20.15
CA ARG A 274 -15.26 1.59 21.05
C ARG A 274 -14.49 0.43 20.42
N MET A 275 -14.67 0.17 19.13
CA MET A 275 -13.86 -0.82 18.42
C MET A 275 -12.40 -0.38 18.28
N GLN A 276 -12.15 0.91 18.03
CA GLN A 276 -10.81 1.48 17.98
C GLN A 276 -10.07 1.41 19.32
N MET A 277 -10.79 1.38 20.45
CA MET A 277 -10.19 1.09 21.76
C MET A 277 -10.05 -0.43 22.01
N PHE A 278 -11.07 -1.20 21.64
CA PHE A 278 -11.12 -2.64 21.93
C PHE A 278 -10.11 -3.44 21.10
N ALA A 279 -9.96 -3.17 19.81
CA ALA A 279 -9.10 -3.96 18.94
C ALA A 279 -7.62 -3.85 19.36
N PRO A 280 -7.02 -2.66 19.56
CA PRO A 280 -5.66 -2.56 20.09
C PRO A 280 -5.49 -3.20 21.47
N TRP A 281 -6.47 -3.03 22.37
CA TRP A 281 -6.45 -3.72 23.67
C TRP A 281 -6.44 -5.24 23.51
N PHE A 282 -7.25 -5.78 22.59
CA PHE A 282 -7.31 -7.20 22.31
C PHE A 282 -5.99 -7.71 21.71
N ALA A 283 -5.37 -6.96 20.81
CA ALA A 283 -4.05 -7.27 20.29
C ALA A 283 -2.97 -7.30 21.37
N ASP A 284 -2.91 -6.27 22.21
CA ASP A 284 -1.93 -6.17 23.31
C ASP A 284 -2.14 -7.26 24.37
N LYS A 285 -3.36 -7.36 24.92
CA LYS A 285 -3.64 -8.22 26.08
C LYS A 285 -3.92 -9.68 25.76
N VAL A 286 -4.42 -9.99 24.56
CA VAL A 286 -4.82 -11.36 24.20
C VAL A 286 -3.88 -11.98 23.17
N LEU A 287 -3.47 -11.21 22.16
CA LEU A 287 -2.60 -11.73 21.09
C LEU A 287 -1.11 -11.46 21.31
N GLY A 288 -0.74 -10.59 22.26
CA GLY A 288 0.66 -10.27 22.55
C GLY A 288 1.37 -9.56 21.39
N PHE A 289 0.72 -8.57 20.76
CA PHE A 289 1.35 -7.80 19.69
C PHE A 289 2.58 -7.04 20.22
N PRO A 290 3.70 -7.01 19.46
CA PRO A 290 4.97 -6.46 19.93
C PRO A 290 5.03 -4.92 19.90
N TYR A 291 4.05 -4.26 19.29
CA TYR A 291 3.97 -2.80 19.15
C TYR A 291 2.52 -2.31 19.31
N ALA A 292 2.37 -1.00 19.54
CA ALA A 292 1.06 -0.36 19.61
C ALA A 292 0.45 -0.23 18.20
N ILE A 293 -0.79 -0.70 18.03
CA ILE A 293 -1.49 -0.60 16.74
C ILE A 293 -2.02 0.82 16.55
N ASN A 294 -1.63 1.45 15.43
CA ASN A 294 -2.18 2.73 15.03
C ASN A 294 -3.64 2.58 14.57
N THR A 295 -4.50 3.50 15.01
CA THR A 295 -5.91 3.54 14.63
C THR A 295 -6.22 4.87 13.96
N GLY A 296 -6.88 4.83 12.82
CA GLY A 296 -7.36 6.03 12.13
C GLY A 296 -7.00 6.05 10.65
N PRO A 297 -7.52 7.02 9.91
CA PRO A 297 -7.31 7.10 8.47
C PRO A 297 -5.88 7.57 8.16
N ASN A 298 -5.15 6.78 7.38
CA ASN A 298 -3.80 7.10 6.91
C ASN A 298 -3.60 6.82 5.40
N GLY A 299 -4.71 6.55 4.69
CA GLY A 299 -4.71 6.20 3.26
C GLY A 299 -4.54 4.71 2.96
N SER A 300 -4.16 3.88 3.94
CA SER A 300 -4.18 2.42 3.85
C SER A 300 -5.51 1.86 4.38
N GLY A 301 -6.02 0.81 3.73
CA GLY A 301 -7.08 -0.07 4.23
C GLY A 301 -6.59 -1.50 4.48
N ASP A 302 -5.26 -1.69 4.50
CA ASP A 302 -4.56 -2.96 4.72
C ASP A 302 -3.63 -2.84 5.94
N THR A 303 -4.03 -2.10 6.98
CA THR A 303 -3.21 -1.93 8.21
C THR A 303 -3.32 -3.14 9.13
N SER A 304 -2.41 -3.25 10.12
CA SER A 304 -2.56 -4.25 11.18
C SER A 304 -3.91 -4.13 11.90
N TYR A 305 -4.39 -2.90 12.10
CA TYR A 305 -5.72 -2.63 12.66
C TYR A 305 -6.83 -3.21 11.79
N ASP A 306 -6.80 -2.98 10.48
CA ASP A 306 -7.87 -3.43 9.58
C ASP A 306 -7.98 -4.96 9.54
N TYR A 307 -6.84 -5.66 9.46
CA TYR A 307 -6.82 -7.13 9.52
C TYR A 307 -7.22 -7.67 10.89
N LEU A 308 -6.91 -6.95 11.96
CA LEU A 308 -7.34 -7.34 13.31
C LEU A 308 -8.85 -7.20 13.48
N VAL A 309 -9.44 -6.10 13.02
CA VAL A 309 -10.90 -5.91 13.01
C VAL A 309 -11.57 -7.00 12.17
N LEU A 310 -10.98 -7.34 11.02
CA LEU A 310 -11.45 -8.45 10.18
C LEU A 310 -11.38 -9.79 10.92
N PHE A 311 -10.29 -10.08 11.63
CA PHE A 311 -10.12 -11.28 12.43
C PHE A 311 -11.16 -11.37 13.56
N ILE A 312 -11.39 -10.26 14.28
CA ILE A 312 -12.46 -10.16 15.29
C ILE A 312 -13.83 -10.41 14.65
N GLY A 313 -14.08 -9.86 13.46
CA GLY A 313 -15.30 -10.09 12.68
C GLY A 313 -15.50 -11.55 12.28
N PHE A 314 -14.45 -12.23 11.82
CA PHE A 314 -14.45 -13.65 11.50
C PHE A 314 -14.77 -14.51 12.74
N PHE A 315 -14.14 -14.22 13.88
CA PHE A 315 -14.39 -14.93 15.14
C PHE A 315 -15.81 -14.68 15.66
N THR A 316 -16.28 -13.44 15.58
CA THR A 316 -17.65 -13.05 15.96
C THR A 316 -18.68 -13.75 15.09
N ALA A 317 -18.46 -13.81 13.77
CA ALA A 317 -19.35 -14.50 12.84
C ALA A 317 -19.37 -16.00 13.07
N THR A 318 -18.21 -16.62 13.32
CA THR A 318 -18.11 -18.05 13.65
C THR A 318 -18.86 -18.37 14.93
N SER A 319 -18.55 -17.67 16.02
CA SER A 319 -19.15 -17.89 17.34
C SER A 319 -20.65 -17.59 17.32
N GLY A 320 -21.06 -16.49 16.69
CA GLY A 320 -22.46 -16.13 16.54
C GLY A 320 -23.24 -17.13 15.68
N ALA A 321 -22.65 -17.65 14.60
CA ALA A 321 -23.29 -18.68 13.78
C ALA A 321 -23.45 -20.01 14.54
N LEU A 322 -22.50 -20.36 15.40
CA LEU A 322 -22.58 -21.52 16.29
C LEU A 322 -23.72 -21.34 17.30
N VAL A 323 -23.74 -20.22 18.04
CA VAL A 323 -24.81 -19.91 19.01
C VAL A 323 -26.17 -19.90 18.32
N TRP A 324 -26.29 -19.23 17.18
CA TRP A 324 -27.53 -19.21 16.40
C TRP A 324 -27.95 -20.62 15.96
N SER A 325 -27.00 -21.46 15.54
CA SER A 325 -27.30 -22.85 15.18
C SER A 325 -27.75 -23.72 16.35
N LEU A 326 -27.28 -23.42 17.57
CA LEU A 326 -27.70 -24.10 18.79
C LEU A 326 -29.10 -23.67 19.25
N LEU A 327 -29.40 -22.38 19.15
CA LEU A 327 -30.68 -21.79 19.60
C LEU A 327 -31.81 -22.02 18.58
N ASP A 328 -31.53 -21.86 17.28
CA ASP A 328 -32.54 -21.95 16.22
C ASP A 328 -32.42 -23.25 15.40
N ARG A 329 -32.82 -24.37 16.03
CA ARG A 329 -32.76 -25.71 15.40
C ARG A 329 -33.95 -26.02 14.50
N LYS A 330 -35.11 -25.43 14.77
CA LYS A 330 -36.39 -25.81 14.15
C LYS A 330 -36.69 -25.07 12.84
N ARG A 331 -36.07 -23.92 12.59
CA ARG A 331 -36.37 -23.10 11.42
C ARG A 331 -35.92 -23.77 10.12
N GLN A 332 -36.82 -23.73 9.12
CA GLN A 332 -36.66 -24.43 7.86
C GLN A 332 -35.81 -23.64 6.83
N ASN A 333 -35.94 -22.31 6.83
CA ASN A 333 -35.19 -21.42 5.93
C ASN A 333 -35.06 -20.00 6.54
N TYR A 334 -34.23 -19.16 5.91
CA TYR A 334 -34.03 -17.76 6.30
C TYR A 334 -34.29 -16.77 5.14
N GLY A 335 -35.26 -17.05 4.27
CA GLY A 335 -35.51 -16.25 3.06
C GLY A 335 -35.69 -14.74 3.32
N LYS A 336 -36.41 -14.37 4.40
CA LYS A 336 -36.60 -12.96 4.80
C LYS A 336 -35.29 -12.29 5.21
N LEU A 337 -34.45 -12.96 6.00
CA LEU A 337 -33.16 -12.40 6.44
C LEU A 337 -32.17 -12.34 5.27
N TYR A 338 -32.19 -13.33 4.39
CA TYR A 338 -31.42 -13.31 3.15
C TYR A 338 -31.79 -12.15 2.25
N TYR A 339 -33.08 -11.85 2.09
CA TYR A 339 -33.55 -10.68 1.36
C TYR A 339 -32.99 -9.38 1.94
N TRP A 340 -33.01 -9.20 3.27
CA TRP A 340 -32.49 -7.99 3.90
C TRP A 340 -30.97 -7.89 3.84
N LEU A 341 -30.26 -8.99 4.06
CA LEU A 341 -28.80 -9.04 3.91
C LEU A 341 -28.38 -8.63 2.50
N THR A 342 -28.93 -9.28 1.48
CA THR A 342 -28.62 -8.96 0.08
C THR A 342 -29.08 -7.56 -0.32
N THR A 343 -30.07 -6.99 0.37
CA THR A 343 -30.45 -5.58 0.16
C THR A 343 -29.40 -4.64 0.75
N GLY A 344 -28.98 -4.84 2.01
CA GLY A 344 -27.92 -4.04 2.63
C GLY A 344 -26.60 -4.11 1.85
N MET A 345 -26.19 -5.32 1.43
CA MET A 345 -25.00 -5.52 0.61
C MET A 345 -25.08 -4.78 -0.74
N ARG A 346 -26.24 -4.80 -1.41
CA ARG A 346 -26.41 -4.07 -2.69
C ARG A 346 -26.25 -2.56 -2.51
N TYR A 347 -26.80 -2.00 -1.44
CA TYR A 347 -26.61 -0.58 -1.13
C TYR A 347 -25.16 -0.28 -0.78
N TYR A 348 -24.53 -1.11 0.06
CA TYR A 348 -23.12 -0.93 0.42
C TYR A 348 -22.21 -0.97 -0.81
N VAL A 349 -22.26 -2.06 -1.59
CA VAL A 349 -21.44 -2.24 -2.80
C VAL A 349 -21.76 -1.16 -3.83
N GLY A 350 -23.03 -0.85 -4.05
CA GLY A 350 -23.45 0.16 -5.01
C GLY A 350 -22.95 1.56 -4.66
N LEU A 351 -23.08 1.97 -3.39
CA LEU A 351 -22.60 3.27 -2.92
C LEU A 351 -21.06 3.35 -2.93
N MET A 352 -20.37 2.26 -2.56
CA MET A 352 -18.92 2.16 -2.68
C MET A 352 -18.45 2.36 -4.13
N LEU A 353 -19.04 1.64 -5.08
CA LEU A 353 -18.68 1.76 -6.50
C LEU A 353 -19.03 3.12 -7.09
N ILE A 354 -20.17 3.71 -6.68
CA ILE A 354 -20.52 5.07 -7.11
C ILE A 354 -19.50 6.06 -6.56
N SER A 355 -19.15 6.00 -5.27
CA SER A 355 -18.18 6.91 -4.66
C SER A 355 -16.81 6.80 -5.33
N TYR A 356 -16.25 5.59 -5.39
CA TYR A 356 -14.95 5.34 -6.03
C TYR A 356 -14.96 5.68 -7.53
N GLY A 357 -16.05 5.36 -8.23
CA GLY A 357 -16.22 5.66 -9.65
C GLY A 357 -16.30 7.16 -9.91
N MET A 358 -17.04 7.92 -9.11
CA MET A 358 -17.16 9.38 -9.25
C MET A 358 -15.81 10.08 -9.05
N VAL A 359 -15.00 9.65 -8.08
CA VAL A 359 -13.65 10.17 -7.84
C VAL A 359 -12.73 9.91 -9.05
N LYS A 360 -12.92 8.80 -9.79
CA LYS A 360 -12.20 8.51 -11.04
C LYS A 360 -12.72 9.31 -12.24
N VAL A 361 -14.03 9.53 -12.34
CA VAL A 361 -14.64 10.34 -13.41
C VAL A 361 -14.06 11.75 -13.45
N ILE A 362 -13.78 12.31 -12.27
CA ILE A 362 -13.15 13.65 -12.13
C ILE A 362 -11.61 13.59 -12.03
N GLN A 363 -10.98 12.43 -12.26
CA GLN A 363 -9.53 12.22 -12.23
C GLN A 363 -8.86 12.56 -10.87
N LEU A 364 -9.63 12.48 -9.78
CA LEU A 364 -9.11 12.75 -8.44
C LEU A 364 -8.43 11.53 -7.81
N GLN A 365 -8.84 10.32 -8.22
CA GLN A 365 -8.27 9.07 -7.66
C GLN A 365 -6.85 8.80 -8.20
N PHE A 366 -6.67 9.03 -9.50
CA PHE A 366 -5.40 8.89 -10.22
C PHE A 366 -5.12 10.21 -10.95
N PRO A 367 -4.43 11.16 -10.29
CA PRO A 367 -4.10 12.44 -10.90
C PRO A 367 -3.07 12.29 -12.02
N GLU A 368 -2.98 13.29 -12.90
CA GLU A 368 -1.91 13.35 -13.91
C GLU A 368 -0.53 13.40 -13.24
N PRO A 369 0.50 12.78 -13.85
CA PRO A 369 1.85 12.80 -13.28
C PRO A 369 2.40 14.23 -13.25
N GLY A 370 2.69 14.72 -12.04
CA GLY A 370 3.37 16.00 -11.84
C GLY A 370 4.85 15.93 -12.21
N PHE A 371 5.53 17.07 -12.21
CA PHE A 371 6.95 17.14 -12.60
C PHE A 371 7.85 16.24 -11.75
N TYR A 372 7.59 16.12 -10.43
CA TYR A 372 8.37 15.21 -9.58
C TYR A 372 8.32 13.76 -10.09
N ARG A 373 7.15 13.30 -10.53
CA ARG A 373 6.95 11.95 -11.07
C ARG A 373 7.56 11.78 -12.46
N LEU A 374 7.51 12.82 -13.30
CA LEU A 374 8.09 12.80 -14.65
C LEU A 374 9.61 12.81 -14.66
N MET A 375 10.24 13.31 -13.59
CA MET A 375 11.69 13.35 -13.42
C MET A 375 12.24 12.11 -12.71
N GLU A 376 11.38 11.27 -12.13
CA GLU A 376 11.75 10.03 -11.45
C GLU A 376 12.19 8.97 -12.47
N ASN A 377 13.25 8.22 -12.15
CA ASN A 377 13.64 7.10 -13.01
C ASN A 377 12.68 5.93 -12.81
N TYR A 378 12.40 5.19 -13.88
CA TYR A 378 11.42 4.10 -13.85
C TYR A 378 11.75 3.01 -12.81
N GLY A 379 13.04 2.74 -12.56
CA GLY A 379 13.48 1.77 -11.55
C GLY A 379 13.29 2.23 -10.10
N ASP A 380 13.21 3.54 -9.88
CA ASP A 380 12.99 4.15 -8.56
C ASP A 380 11.51 4.20 -8.18
N SER A 381 10.61 3.97 -9.14
CA SER A 381 9.16 3.91 -8.88
C SER A 381 8.79 2.68 -8.06
N SER A 382 7.89 2.85 -7.11
CA SER A 382 7.23 1.72 -6.45
C SER A 382 6.24 1.01 -7.39
N PRO A 383 5.88 -0.27 -7.17
CA PRO A 383 4.80 -0.93 -7.91
C PRO A 383 3.48 -0.13 -7.90
N MET A 384 3.09 0.41 -6.74
CA MET A 384 1.92 1.26 -6.61
C MET A 384 2.09 2.55 -7.42
N GLY A 385 3.25 3.21 -7.35
CA GLY A 385 3.56 4.43 -8.10
C GLY A 385 3.52 4.25 -9.60
N LEU A 386 3.99 3.11 -10.11
CA LEU A 386 3.84 2.73 -11.50
C LEU A 386 2.36 2.60 -11.88
N ALA A 387 1.56 1.88 -11.09
CA ALA A 387 0.13 1.73 -11.37
C ALA A 387 -0.61 3.07 -11.32
N TRP A 388 -0.34 3.90 -10.30
CA TRP A 388 -0.93 5.23 -10.16
C TRP A 388 -0.60 6.13 -11.35
N THR A 389 0.66 6.12 -11.78
CA THR A 389 1.14 6.92 -12.91
C THR A 389 0.55 6.44 -14.23
N PHE A 390 0.54 5.13 -14.47
CA PHE A 390 -0.05 4.54 -15.68
C PHE A 390 -1.55 4.85 -15.79
N LEU A 391 -2.29 4.66 -14.71
CA LEU A 391 -3.72 4.94 -14.68
C LEU A 391 -3.99 6.45 -14.78
N GLY A 392 -3.21 7.27 -14.08
CA GLY A 392 -3.35 8.73 -14.00
C GLY A 392 -3.02 9.48 -15.27
N PHE A 393 -2.05 8.99 -16.05
CA PHE A 393 -1.64 9.59 -17.33
C PHE A 393 -2.81 9.66 -18.34
N SER A 394 -3.66 8.62 -18.40
CA SER A 394 -4.76 8.58 -19.35
C SER A 394 -6.09 9.00 -18.72
N LYS A 395 -6.48 10.25 -18.95
CA LYS A 395 -7.80 10.78 -18.58
C LYS A 395 -8.96 9.97 -19.16
N GLY A 396 -8.83 9.52 -20.41
CA GLY A 396 -9.84 8.68 -21.07
C GLY A 396 -10.01 7.32 -20.39
N TYR A 397 -8.91 6.70 -19.94
CA TYR A 397 -8.95 5.44 -19.21
C TYR A 397 -9.55 5.62 -17.80
N ASN A 398 -9.20 6.70 -17.09
CA ASN A 398 -9.82 7.09 -15.82
C ASN A 398 -11.35 7.20 -15.94
N LEU A 399 -11.82 7.95 -16.94
CA LEU A 399 -13.24 8.15 -17.21
C LEU A 399 -13.94 6.82 -17.53
N PHE A 400 -13.32 5.97 -18.36
CA PHE A 400 -13.86 4.66 -18.71
C PHE A 400 -14.05 3.77 -17.47
N MET A 401 -13.03 3.66 -16.60
CA MET A 401 -13.11 2.90 -15.35
C MET A 401 -14.18 3.48 -14.42
N GLY A 402 -14.18 4.80 -14.22
CA GLY A 402 -15.13 5.48 -13.36
C GLY A 402 -16.58 5.29 -13.81
N ILE A 403 -16.86 5.43 -15.11
CA ILE A 403 -18.19 5.16 -15.69
C ILE A 403 -18.59 3.70 -15.47
N ALA A 404 -17.69 2.74 -15.68
CA ALA A 404 -17.98 1.33 -15.48
C ALA A 404 -18.39 1.04 -14.02
N GLU A 405 -17.71 1.65 -13.04
CA GLU A 405 -18.02 1.50 -11.61
C GLU A 405 -19.35 2.18 -11.24
N VAL A 406 -19.59 3.41 -11.71
CA VAL A 406 -20.86 4.12 -11.47
C VAL A 406 -22.03 3.34 -12.08
N LEU A 407 -21.90 2.88 -13.33
CA LEU A 407 -22.94 2.07 -13.99
C LEU A 407 -23.18 0.75 -13.26
N ALA A 408 -22.13 0.07 -12.78
CA ALA A 408 -22.26 -1.14 -12.00
C ALA A 408 -23.11 -0.91 -10.74
N GLY A 409 -22.83 0.16 -9.99
CA GLY A 409 -23.61 0.55 -8.81
C GLY A 409 -25.07 0.89 -9.15
N LEU A 410 -25.30 1.66 -10.21
CA LEU A 410 -26.65 2.01 -10.69
C LEU A 410 -27.44 0.81 -11.21
N LEU A 411 -26.80 -0.30 -11.56
CA LEU A 411 -27.48 -1.51 -12.04
C LEU A 411 -27.77 -2.52 -10.92
N LEU A 412 -27.38 -2.27 -9.67
CA LEU A 412 -27.69 -3.14 -8.53
C LEU A 412 -29.14 -3.02 -8.03
N PHE A 413 -30.01 -2.26 -8.71
CA PHE A 413 -31.44 -2.25 -8.45
C PHE A 413 -32.10 -3.62 -8.67
N ARG A 414 -33.24 -3.84 -8.03
CA ARG A 414 -33.95 -5.14 -8.01
C ARG A 414 -34.21 -5.73 -9.41
N ARG A 415 -34.43 -4.90 -10.44
CA ARG A 415 -34.74 -5.34 -11.81
C ARG A 415 -33.50 -5.67 -12.64
N THR A 416 -32.37 -5.03 -12.35
CA THR A 416 -31.12 -5.12 -13.12
C THR A 416 -30.01 -5.86 -12.37
N MET A 417 -30.32 -6.38 -11.19
CA MET A 417 -29.36 -6.93 -10.21
C MET A 417 -28.34 -7.89 -10.81
N THR A 418 -28.76 -8.86 -11.63
CA THR A 418 -27.83 -9.83 -12.21
C THR A 418 -26.81 -9.17 -13.14
N ALA A 419 -27.26 -8.24 -13.99
CA ALA A 419 -26.36 -7.49 -14.87
C ALA A 419 -25.44 -6.57 -14.06
N GLY A 420 -25.99 -5.85 -13.08
CA GLY A 420 -25.22 -5.01 -12.18
C GLY A 420 -24.17 -5.80 -11.40
N ALA A 421 -24.51 -6.99 -10.91
CA ALA A 421 -23.61 -7.83 -10.14
C ALA A 421 -22.51 -8.48 -11.01
N ILE A 422 -22.78 -8.79 -12.30
CA ILE A 422 -21.73 -9.22 -13.26
C ILE A 422 -20.73 -8.08 -13.49
N ILE A 423 -21.21 -6.88 -13.80
CA ILE A 423 -20.33 -5.73 -14.04
C ILE A 423 -19.56 -5.38 -12.77
N THR A 424 -20.23 -5.36 -11.61
CA THR A 424 -19.61 -5.19 -10.28
C THR A 424 -18.50 -6.21 -10.05
N LEU A 425 -18.75 -7.49 -10.34
CA LEU A 425 -17.73 -8.52 -10.15
C LEU A 425 -16.52 -8.26 -11.05
N MET A 426 -16.74 -7.90 -12.33
CA MET A 426 -15.66 -7.59 -13.26
C MET A 426 -14.84 -6.36 -12.82
N THR A 427 -15.51 -5.26 -12.45
CA THR A 427 -14.83 -4.03 -12.02
C THR A 427 -14.11 -4.24 -10.68
N ALA A 428 -14.76 -4.85 -9.69
CA ALA A 428 -14.15 -5.13 -8.39
C ALA A 428 -12.99 -6.13 -8.49
N MET A 429 -13.08 -7.14 -9.36
CA MET A 429 -11.96 -8.06 -9.62
C MET A 429 -10.78 -7.36 -10.28
N ASN A 430 -11.02 -6.41 -11.20
CA ASN A 430 -9.95 -5.62 -11.80
C ASN A 430 -9.25 -4.74 -10.74
N VAL A 431 -10.03 -4.04 -9.91
CA VAL A 431 -9.48 -3.25 -8.79
C VAL A 431 -8.70 -4.15 -7.82
N MET A 432 -9.26 -5.30 -7.44
CA MET A 432 -8.58 -6.28 -6.59
C MET A 432 -7.28 -6.78 -7.23
N ALA A 433 -7.27 -7.09 -8.53
CA ALA A 433 -6.08 -7.54 -9.22
C ALA A 433 -4.98 -6.47 -9.21
N VAL A 434 -5.33 -5.22 -9.53
CA VAL A 434 -4.36 -4.10 -9.43
C VAL A 434 -3.81 -4.00 -8.01
N ASN A 435 -4.67 -4.13 -7.00
CA ASN A 435 -4.23 -4.00 -5.61
C ASN A 435 -3.26 -5.11 -5.17
N TYR A 436 -3.48 -6.34 -5.63
CA TYR A 436 -2.60 -7.45 -5.30
C TYR A 436 -1.31 -7.44 -6.12
N PHE A 437 -1.36 -7.11 -7.40
CA PHE A 437 -0.18 -7.20 -8.27
C PHE A 437 0.72 -5.95 -8.23
N TYR A 438 0.21 -4.82 -7.72
CA TYR A 438 0.97 -3.57 -7.57
C TYR A 438 1.08 -3.11 -6.10
N ASP A 439 0.86 -4.03 -5.16
CA ASP A 439 0.97 -3.81 -3.71
C ASP A 439 0.22 -2.58 -3.17
N VAL A 440 -0.93 -2.27 -3.76
CA VAL A 440 -1.77 -1.14 -3.33
C VAL A 440 -2.47 -1.51 -2.03
N PRO A 441 -2.48 -0.66 -1.00
CA PRO A 441 -2.97 -1.00 0.34
C PRO A 441 -4.51 -0.89 0.47
N VAL A 442 -5.26 -1.53 -0.45
CA VAL A 442 -6.74 -1.59 -0.44
C VAL A 442 -7.22 -3.01 -0.82
N LYS A 443 -6.41 -4.03 -0.53
CA LYS A 443 -6.65 -5.44 -0.84
C LYS A 443 -7.85 -5.97 -0.06
N LEU A 444 -7.93 -5.66 1.24
CA LEU A 444 -9.01 -6.10 2.12
C LEU A 444 -10.38 -5.66 1.59
N LEU A 445 -10.55 -4.36 1.35
CA LEU A 445 -11.82 -3.84 0.86
C LEU A 445 -12.19 -4.38 -0.52
N SER A 446 -11.24 -4.38 -1.46
CA SER A 446 -11.49 -4.86 -2.83
C SER A 446 -11.83 -6.36 -2.87
N THR A 447 -11.17 -7.20 -2.05
CA THR A 447 -11.52 -8.61 -1.88
C THR A 447 -12.94 -8.76 -1.33
N HIS A 448 -13.36 -7.95 -0.36
CA HIS A 448 -14.72 -8.02 0.15
C HIS A 448 -15.76 -7.59 -0.88
N LEU A 449 -15.50 -6.56 -1.68
CA LEU A 449 -16.40 -6.19 -2.79
C LEU A 449 -16.57 -7.35 -3.78
N VAL A 450 -15.49 -8.08 -4.11
CA VAL A 450 -15.54 -9.30 -4.93
C VAL A 450 -16.36 -10.40 -4.26
N LEU A 451 -16.11 -10.68 -2.97
CA LEU A 451 -16.87 -11.68 -2.20
C LEU A 451 -18.37 -11.35 -2.13
N MET A 452 -18.71 -10.08 -1.92
CA MET A 452 -20.09 -9.61 -1.89
C MET A 452 -20.75 -9.70 -3.28
N ALA A 453 -20.06 -9.30 -4.34
CA ALA A 453 -20.55 -9.42 -5.72
C ALA A 453 -20.78 -10.89 -6.09
N ALA A 454 -19.83 -11.77 -5.75
CA ALA A 454 -19.95 -13.21 -5.94
C ALA A 454 -21.12 -13.79 -5.14
N PHE A 455 -21.34 -13.36 -3.89
CA PHE A 455 -22.48 -13.78 -3.07
C PHE A 455 -23.82 -13.32 -3.67
N LEU A 456 -23.90 -12.09 -4.18
CA LEU A 456 -25.09 -11.59 -4.87
C LEU A 456 -25.40 -12.40 -6.14
N LEU A 457 -24.35 -12.75 -6.91
CA LEU A 457 -24.47 -13.60 -8.10
C LEU A 457 -24.74 -15.06 -7.80
N ALA A 458 -24.34 -15.56 -6.62
CA ALA A 458 -24.48 -16.97 -6.25
C ALA A 458 -25.93 -17.46 -6.41
N ARG A 459 -26.92 -16.61 -6.14
CA ARG A 459 -28.36 -16.92 -6.34
C ARG A 459 -28.66 -17.39 -7.78
N ASP A 460 -28.14 -16.69 -8.78
CA ASP A 460 -28.44 -16.93 -10.19
C ASP A 460 -27.31 -17.67 -10.92
N PHE A 461 -26.23 -18.05 -10.24
CA PHE A 461 -25.05 -18.68 -10.83
C PHE A 461 -25.37 -19.93 -11.67
N ARG A 462 -26.25 -20.82 -11.20
CA ARG A 462 -26.69 -21.99 -11.99
C ARG A 462 -27.38 -21.58 -13.29
N LYS A 463 -28.23 -20.55 -13.26
CA LYS A 463 -28.90 -20.04 -14.45
C LYS A 463 -27.90 -19.41 -15.41
N LEU A 464 -26.90 -18.68 -14.90
CA LEU A 464 -25.83 -18.09 -15.71
C LEU A 464 -24.94 -19.16 -16.36
N VAL A 465 -24.53 -20.18 -15.61
CA VAL A 465 -23.73 -21.30 -16.16
C VAL A 465 -24.53 -22.07 -17.21
N LEU A 466 -25.81 -22.36 -16.94
CA LEU A 466 -26.68 -22.99 -17.93
C LEU A 466 -26.86 -22.10 -19.16
N PHE A 467 -27.05 -20.80 -18.99
CA PHE A 467 -27.18 -19.84 -20.09
C PHE A 467 -25.93 -19.75 -20.96
N LEU A 468 -24.74 -19.63 -20.35
CA LEU A 468 -23.49 -19.40 -21.06
C LEU A 468 -22.92 -20.68 -21.69
N PHE A 469 -23.05 -21.82 -21.02
CA PHE A 469 -22.37 -23.06 -21.41
C PHE A 469 -23.31 -24.16 -21.95
N THR A 470 -24.63 -23.96 -21.90
CA THR A 470 -25.60 -24.90 -22.46
C THR A 470 -26.53 -24.23 -23.47
N LYS A 471 -27.37 -25.04 -24.14
CA LYS A 471 -28.40 -24.54 -25.06
C LYS A 471 -29.73 -24.21 -24.34
N HIS A 472 -29.76 -24.28 -23.01
CA HIS A 472 -30.96 -23.97 -22.25
C HIS A 472 -31.22 -22.47 -22.29
N SER A 473 -32.36 -22.08 -22.86
CA SER A 473 -32.83 -20.70 -22.81
C SER A 473 -33.18 -20.33 -21.37
N VAL A 474 -32.48 -19.32 -20.84
CA VAL A 474 -33.02 -18.47 -19.78
C VAL A 474 -33.85 -17.42 -20.51
N ALA A 475 -35.13 -17.28 -20.16
CA ALA A 475 -36.18 -16.72 -21.02
C ALA A 475 -35.76 -15.54 -21.93
N ASN A 476 -35.93 -15.78 -23.24
CA ASN A 476 -35.96 -14.86 -24.39
C ASN A 476 -34.76 -13.94 -24.68
N VAL A 477 -33.80 -14.49 -25.44
CA VAL A 477 -33.02 -13.74 -26.44
C VAL A 477 -33.16 -14.49 -27.77
N SER A 478 -33.48 -13.81 -28.85
CA SER A 478 -33.62 -14.40 -30.18
C SER A 478 -32.28 -15.01 -30.63
N THR A 479 -32.19 -16.33 -30.62
CA THR A 479 -31.04 -17.05 -31.18
C THR A 479 -31.08 -16.94 -32.69
N ILE A 480 -29.94 -16.64 -33.34
CA ILE A 480 -29.80 -16.82 -34.79
C ILE A 480 -30.10 -18.28 -35.10
N GLN A 481 -31.19 -18.53 -35.84
CA GLN A 481 -31.61 -19.89 -36.15
C GLN A 481 -30.58 -20.53 -37.09
N ARG A 482 -30.08 -21.70 -36.69
CA ARG A 482 -29.23 -22.52 -37.56
C ARG A 482 -30.06 -22.92 -38.80
N PRO A 483 -29.47 -22.92 -40.01
CA PRO A 483 -30.14 -23.44 -41.20
C PRO A 483 -30.69 -24.85 -40.92
N ALA A 484 -31.96 -25.07 -41.25
CA ALA A 484 -32.61 -26.36 -41.02
C ALA A 484 -31.89 -27.44 -41.85
N LEU A 485 -31.16 -28.33 -41.18
CA LEU A 485 -30.61 -29.52 -41.81
C LEU A 485 -31.77 -30.48 -42.11
N GLU A 486 -31.88 -30.98 -43.34
CA GLU A 486 -32.93 -31.89 -43.78
C GLU A 486 -33.16 -33.07 -42.83
N LYS A 487 -34.38 -33.65 -42.86
CA LYS A 487 -34.86 -34.72 -41.98
C LYS A 487 -34.16 -36.09 -42.24
N ARG A 488 -32.83 -36.17 -42.09
CA ARG A 488 -32.04 -37.42 -42.10
C ARG A 488 -31.38 -37.65 -40.74
N PRO A 489 -32.01 -38.37 -39.80
CA PRO A 489 -31.59 -38.42 -38.38
C PRO A 489 -30.19 -39.00 -38.14
N LYS A 490 -29.75 -40.00 -38.93
CA LYS A 490 -28.39 -40.57 -38.82
C LYS A 490 -27.30 -39.62 -39.33
N LEU A 491 -27.53 -38.98 -40.48
CA LEU A 491 -26.63 -37.99 -41.07
C LEU A 491 -26.48 -36.76 -40.16
N ASN A 492 -27.60 -36.29 -39.60
CA ASN A 492 -27.62 -35.16 -38.66
C ASN A 492 -26.87 -35.46 -37.34
N LYS A 493 -26.87 -36.71 -36.87
CA LYS A 493 -26.06 -37.14 -35.72
C LYS A 493 -24.57 -37.13 -36.07
N GLY A 494 -24.19 -37.65 -37.23
CA GLY A 494 -22.81 -37.63 -37.74
C GLY A 494 -22.25 -36.22 -37.90
N ILE A 495 -23.00 -35.31 -38.53
CA ILE A 495 -22.60 -33.89 -38.70
C ILE A 495 -22.43 -33.19 -37.34
N LYS A 496 -23.32 -33.45 -36.36
CA LYS A 496 -23.20 -32.87 -35.02
C LYS A 496 -21.95 -33.35 -34.30
N ILE A 497 -21.64 -34.64 -34.40
CA ILE A 497 -20.42 -35.23 -33.82
C ILE A 497 -19.19 -34.68 -34.54
N GLY A 498 -19.20 -34.62 -35.87
CA GLY A 498 -18.10 -34.08 -36.68
C GLY A 498 -17.79 -32.61 -36.35
N LEU A 499 -18.81 -31.76 -36.22
CA LEU A 499 -18.61 -30.35 -35.82
C LEU A 499 -18.15 -30.21 -34.37
N LEU A 500 -18.59 -31.10 -33.47
CA LEU A 500 -18.08 -31.12 -32.09
C LEU A 500 -16.60 -31.52 -32.06
N VAL A 501 -16.23 -32.57 -32.80
CA VAL A 501 -14.85 -33.03 -32.94
C VAL A 501 -13.99 -31.94 -33.57
N LEU A 502 -14.46 -31.27 -34.64
CA LEU A 502 -13.76 -30.15 -35.27
C LEU A 502 -13.60 -28.97 -34.30
N LYS A 503 -14.66 -28.61 -33.55
CA LYS A 503 -14.59 -27.56 -32.53
C LYS A 503 -13.57 -27.90 -31.44
N ILE A 504 -13.59 -29.14 -30.95
CA ILE A 504 -12.62 -29.62 -29.96
C ILE A 504 -11.21 -29.62 -30.55
N ALA A 505 -11.03 -30.09 -31.79
CA ALA A 505 -9.75 -30.11 -32.47
C ALA A 505 -9.18 -28.70 -32.69
N ILE A 506 -10.01 -27.73 -33.08
CA ILE A 506 -9.63 -26.32 -33.20
C ILE A 506 -9.26 -25.75 -31.83
N LEU A 507 -10.04 -26.02 -30.78
CA LEU A 507 -9.73 -25.56 -29.43
C LEU A 507 -8.44 -26.19 -28.89
N VAL A 508 -8.23 -27.48 -29.09
CA VAL A 508 -7.01 -28.20 -28.69
C VAL A 508 -5.81 -27.74 -29.50
N ASN A 509 -5.97 -27.46 -30.79
CA ASN A 509 -4.91 -26.90 -31.61
C ASN A 509 -4.57 -25.46 -31.18
N ALA A 510 -5.56 -24.57 -31.09
CA ALA A 510 -5.37 -23.18 -30.69
C ALA A 510 -4.76 -23.06 -29.28
N LEU A 511 -5.25 -23.85 -28.31
CA LEU A 511 -4.70 -23.85 -26.96
C LEU A 511 -3.40 -24.65 -26.88
N GLY A 512 -3.30 -25.81 -27.49
CA GLY A 512 -2.13 -26.69 -27.38
C GLY A 512 -0.93 -26.20 -28.18
N VAL A 513 -1.10 -25.95 -29.48
CA VAL A 513 -0.05 -25.40 -30.34
C VAL A 513 0.26 -23.97 -29.94
N GLY A 514 -0.77 -23.14 -29.71
CA GLY A 514 -0.55 -21.75 -29.25
C GLY A 514 0.19 -21.69 -27.92
N THR A 515 -0.16 -22.52 -26.92
CA THR A 515 0.60 -22.57 -25.65
C THR A 515 2.02 -23.10 -25.87
N TYR A 516 2.21 -24.13 -26.69
CA TYR A 516 3.54 -24.64 -26.98
C TYR A 516 4.43 -23.58 -27.63
N GLU A 517 3.94 -22.90 -28.67
CA GLU A 517 4.65 -21.82 -29.37
C GLU A 517 4.97 -20.64 -28.43
N VAL A 518 4.03 -20.26 -27.57
CA VAL A 518 4.24 -19.20 -26.56
C VAL A 518 5.28 -19.63 -25.51
N LEU A 519 5.24 -20.87 -25.03
CA LEU A 519 6.22 -21.38 -24.07
C LEU A 519 7.63 -21.47 -24.68
N GLN A 520 7.75 -21.86 -25.95
CA GLN A 520 9.04 -21.82 -26.65
C GLN A 520 9.50 -20.37 -26.84
N SER A 521 8.61 -19.47 -27.22
CA SER A 521 8.91 -18.04 -27.34
C SER A 521 9.36 -17.44 -26.00
N GLN A 522 8.79 -17.85 -24.87
CA GLN A 522 9.22 -17.42 -23.54
C GLN A 522 10.65 -17.91 -23.21
N LYS A 523 10.98 -19.14 -23.61
CA LYS A 523 12.33 -19.72 -23.43
C LYS A 523 13.37 -19.12 -24.38
N GLN A 524 12.95 -18.57 -25.51
CA GLN A 524 13.88 -17.99 -26.49
C GLN A 524 14.04 -16.48 -26.33
N TYR A 525 12.96 -15.76 -26.02
CA TYR A 525 12.92 -14.30 -26.04
C TYR A 525 12.34 -13.65 -24.78
N GLY A 526 11.75 -14.44 -23.88
CA GLY A 526 11.11 -13.97 -22.65
C GLY A 526 12.02 -14.08 -21.44
N SER A 527 11.44 -13.96 -20.25
CA SER A 527 12.15 -13.98 -18.97
C SER A 527 12.86 -15.31 -18.64
N LYS A 528 12.57 -16.39 -19.37
CA LYS A 528 13.23 -17.70 -19.22
C LYS A 528 14.34 -17.94 -20.24
N ALA A 529 14.66 -16.95 -21.06
CA ALA A 529 15.79 -17.04 -21.98
C ALA A 529 17.11 -17.20 -21.20
N PRO A 530 18.09 -17.95 -21.73
CA PRO A 530 19.42 -18.01 -21.14
C PRO A 530 19.99 -16.60 -20.96
N LYS A 531 20.43 -16.30 -19.73
CA LYS A 531 21.09 -15.04 -19.43
C LYS A 531 22.56 -15.12 -19.88
N PRO A 532 23.12 -14.06 -20.49
CA PRO A 532 24.53 -14.04 -20.86
C PRO A 532 25.44 -14.15 -19.63
N VAL A 533 26.70 -14.56 -19.83
CA VAL A 533 27.69 -14.73 -18.75
C VAL A 533 27.87 -13.45 -17.93
N LEU A 534 27.89 -12.30 -18.61
CA LEU A 534 28.04 -10.99 -17.98
C LEU A 534 26.69 -10.35 -17.61
N TYR A 535 25.62 -11.12 -17.42
CA TYR A 535 24.28 -10.56 -17.18
C TYR A 535 24.23 -9.57 -16.02
N GLY A 536 23.74 -8.36 -16.29
CA GLY A 536 23.62 -7.28 -15.33
C GLY A 536 23.75 -5.90 -15.97
N VAL A 537 23.60 -4.88 -15.13
CA VAL A 537 23.97 -3.50 -15.45
C VAL A 537 25.28 -3.20 -14.72
N TYR A 538 26.22 -2.53 -15.38
CA TYR A 538 27.48 -2.09 -14.79
C TYR A 538 27.57 -0.59 -14.93
N GLU A 539 27.49 0.11 -13.80
CA GLU A 539 27.60 1.56 -13.71
C GLU A 539 29.06 1.93 -13.45
N VAL A 540 29.61 2.89 -14.19
CA VAL A 540 31.01 3.30 -14.01
C VAL A 540 31.18 4.04 -12.68
N GLU A 541 32.05 3.52 -11.80
CA GLU A 541 32.43 4.13 -10.52
C GLU A 541 33.62 5.08 -10.73
N ASN A 542 33.46 6.33 -10.29
CA ASN A 542 34.45 7.41 -10.44
C ASN A 542 34.78 7.74 -11.91
N ASP A 543 35.49 8.85 -12.10
CA ASP A 543 35.80 9.38 -13.42
C ASP A 543 36.63 8.39 -14.26
N LEU A 544 36.15 8.11 -15.47
CA LEU A 544 36.82 7.27 -16.46
C LEU A 544 38.21 7.84 -16.78
N LEU A 545 39.22 6.98 -16.74
CA LEU A 545 40.62 7.34 -16.96
C LEU A 545 40.96 7.19 -18.44
N VAL A 546 41.52 8.24 -19.04
CA VAL A 546 42.06 8.20 -20.40
C VAL A 546 43.54 8.48 -20.36
N ASN A 547 44.33 7.52 -20.86
CA ASN A 547 45.79 7.50 -20.77
C ASN A 547 46.32 7.68 -19.34
N GLY A 548 45.56 7.25 -18.34
CA GLY A 548 45.90 7.36 -16.92
C GLY A 548 45.48 8.68 -16.24
N ASP A 549 44.96 9.65 -17.01
CA ASP A 549 44.47 10.92 -16.47
C ASP A 549 42.94 10.91 -16.35
N THR A 550 42.45 11.56 -15.29
CA THR A 550 41.03 11.74 -15.02
C THR A 550 40.39 12.71 -16.01
N LEU A 551 39.39 12.26 -16.77
CA LEU A 551 38.70 13.14 -17.72
C LEU A 551 37.68 14.04 -17.01
N THR A 552 38.00 15.33 -16.87
CA THR A 552 37.10 16.31 -16.23
C THR A 552 36.09 16.96 -17.19
N ASP A 553 36.21 16.71 -18.51
CA ASP A 553 35.27 17.26 -19.51
C ASP A 553 34.05 16.33 -19.70
N TYR A 554 32.98 16.67 -19.00
CA TYR A 554 31.68 16.00 -19.00
C TYR A 554 30.91 16.07 -20.33
N ARG A 555 31.44 16.76 -21.35
CA ARG A 555 30.82 16.85 -22.70
C ARG A 555 31.37 15.82 -23.68
N ASN A 556 32.32 14.99 -23.27
CA ASN A 556 32.91 14.00 -24.16
C ASN A 556 31.97 12.80 -24.39
N ASP A 557 31.58 12.56 -25.65
CA ASP A 557 30.78 11.41 -26.09
C ASP A 557 31.44 10.05 -25.80
N LEU A 558 32.72 10.05 -25.40
CA LEU A 558 33.48 8.85 -25.05
C LEU A 558 33.25 8.37 -23.61
N LEU A 559 32.65 9.18 -22.72
CA LEU A 559 32.46 8.80 -21.32
C LEU A 559 31.24 7.89 -21.18
N TRP A 560 31.49 6.60 -20.93
CA TRP A 560 30.46 5.63 -20.62
C TRP A 560 29.97 5.84 -19.19
N ARG A 561 28.65 5.76 -19.01
CA ARG A 561 28.00 5.82 -17.70
C ARG A 561 27.52 4.43 -17.29
N THR A 562 26.86 3.71 -18.19
CA THR A 562 26.36 2.36 -17.91
C THR A 562 26.58 1.41 -19.08
N MET A 563 26.86 0.15 -18.77
CA MET A 563 26.85 -0.97 -19.71
C MET A 563 25.80 -1.99 -19.28
N VAL A 564 24.96 -2.44 -20.19
CA VAL A 564 23.87 -3.37 -19.92
C VAL A 564 24.04 -4.61 -20.79
N PHE A 565 24.15 -5.77 -20.14
CA PHE A 565 24.20 -7.07 -20.79
C PHE A 565 22.93 -7.86 -20.43
N GLU A 566 21.87 -7.69 -21.21
CA GLU A 566 20.59 -8.35 -20.92
C GLU A 566 20.36 -9.62 -21.76
N ARG A 567 20.86 -9.62 -23.01
CA ARG A 567 20.67 -10.71 -23.98
C ARG A 567 22.01 -11.18 -24.53
N GLU A 568 22.09 -12.47 -24.82
CA GLU A 568 23.25 -13.06 -25.46
C GLU A 568 23.56 -12.35 -26.78
N GLY A 569 24.84 -12.04 -26.98
CA GLY A 569 25.33 -11.37 -28.18
C GLY A 569 25.05 -9.87 -28.28
N ARG A 570 24.48 -9.23 -27.24
CA ARG A 570 24.14 -7.79 -27.26
C ARG A 570 24.57 -7.07 -25.99
N ALA A 571 25.02 -5.83 -26.17
CA ALA A 571 25.23 -4.88 -25.08
C ALA A 571 24.65 -3.52 -25.45
N THR A 572 24.11 -2.83 -24.44
CA THR A 572 23.71 -1.43 -24.55
C THR A 572 24.64 -0.60 -23.69
N VAL A 573 25.23 0.45 -24.25
CA VAL A 573 26.04 1.41 -23.51
C VAL A 573 25.31 2.74 -23.47
N THR A 574 25.19 3.33 -22.29
CA THR A 574 24.70 4.69 -22.13
C THR A 574 25.86 5.59 -21.75
N THR A 575 26.04 6.70 -22.45
CA THR A 575 27.08 7.70 -22.18
C THR A 575 26.63 8.69 -21.10
N VAL A 576 27.57 9.49 -20.57
CA VAL A 576 27.30 10.53 -19.56
C VAL A 576 26.26 11.56 -20.04
N ASN A 577 26.25 11.89 -21.34
CA ASN A 577 25.24 12.77 -21.94
C ASN A 577 23.90 12.07 -22.29
N LYS A 578 23.68 10.84 -21.78
CA LYS A 578 22.46 10.04 -21.94
C LYS A 578 22.19 9.52 -23.36
N ASN A 579 23.18 9.54 -24.26
CA ASN A 579 23.07 8.88 -25.55
C ASN A 579 23.18 7.36 -25.36
N GLN A 580 22.36 6.59 -26.08
CA GLN A 580 22.40 5.13 -26.08
C GLN A 580 23.06 4.60 -27.34
N ALA A 581 24.04 3.73 -27.17
CA ALA A 581 24.69 2.98 -28.22
C ALA A 581 24.41 1.48 -28.05
N TYR A 582 24.13 0.80 -29.18
CA TYR A 582 23.82 -0.62 -29.21
C TYR A 582 24.94 -1.38 -29.93
N TYR A 583 25.48 -2.40 -29.28
CA TYR A 583 26.58 -3.20 -29.82
C TYR A 583 26.19 -4.67 -29.90
N GLY A 584 26.67 -5.34 -30.95
CA GLY A 584 26.82 -6.79 -30.94
C GLY A 584 28.07 -7.14 -30.12
N VAL A 585 28.00 -8.11 -29.22
CA VAL A 585 29.13 -8.49 -28.38
C VAL A 585 29.45 -9.97 -28.45
N GLN A 586 30.74 -10.31 -28.41
CA GLN A 586 31.21 -11.67 -28.23
C GLN A 586 32.14 -11.70 -27.02
N VAL A 587 31.77 -12.46 -26.00
CA VAL A 587 32.50 -12.56 -24.73
C VAL A 587 33.42 -13.79 -24.76
N ASP A 588 34.71 -13.57 -24.62
CA ASP A 588 35.72 -14.60 -24.37
C ASP A 588 36.02 -14.65 -22.87
N THR A 589 35.56 -15.72 -22.22
CA THR A 589 35.76 -15.93 -20.78
C THR A 589 37.12 -16.49 -20.43
N ALA A 590 37.84 -17.09 -21.39
CA ALA A 590 39.16 -17.66 -21.15
C ALA A 590 40.24 -16.59 -21.17
N ASN A 591 40.12 -15.61 -22.08
CA ASN A 591 41.06 -14.50 -22.22
C ASN A 591 40.58 -13.20 -21.54
N GLN A 592 39.39 -13.22 -20.91
CA GLN A 592 38.74 -12.06 -20.31
C GLN A 592 38.64 -10.85 -21.26
N GLN A 593 38.13 -11.11 -22.47
CA GLN A 593 37.95 -10.10 -23.52
C GLN A 593 36.50 -10.03 -24.00
N ILE A 594 36.05 -8.83 -24.38
CA ILE A 594 34.80 -8.59 -25.07
C ILE A 594 35.08 -7.94 -26.41
N THR A 595 34.65 -8.58 -27.49
CA THR A 595 34.65 -7.96 -28.83
C THR A 595 33.34 -7.22 -29.03
N PHE A 596 33.40 -5.90 -29.17
CA PHE A 596 32.26 -5.06 -29.53
C PHE A 596 32.21 -4.87 -31.04
N THR A 597 31.01 -5.00 -31.63
CA THR A 597 30.74 -4.83 -33.06
C THR A 597 29.60 -3.83 -33.27
N GLY A 598 29.80 -2.85 -34.15
CA GLY A 598 28.85 -1.75 -34.37
C GLY A 598 29.43 -0.67 -35.27
N THR A 599 29.10 0.60 -34.99
CA THR A 599 29.65 1.77 -35.72
C THR A 599 31.17 1.86 -35.63
N SER A 600 31.74 1.43 -34.51
CA SER A 600 33.17 1.19 -34.31
C SER A 600 33.34 -0.18 -33.64
N SER A 601 34.23 -1.01 -34.18
CA SER A 601 34.57 -2.31 -33.60
C SER A 601 35.86 -2.19 -32.80
N PHE A 602 35.85 -2.68 -31.57
CA PHE A 602 37.00 -2.66 -30.66
C PHE A 602 36.95 -3.87 -29.72
N VAL A 603 38.09 -4.17 -29.11
CA VAL A 603 38.22 -5.20 -28.09
C VAL A 603 38.43 -4.53 -26.75
N MET A 604 37.73 -5.02 -25.73
CA MET A 604 37.81 -4.54 -24.36
C MET A 604 38.28 -5.69 -23.47
N ASP A 605 39.37 -5.49 -22.76
CA ASP A 605 39.80 -6.36 -21.68
C ASP A 605 38.95 -6.07 -20.43
N TYR A 606 38.60 -7.09 -19.67
CA TYR A 606 37.81 -6.92 -18.44
C TYR A 606 38.33 -7.75 -17.27
N GLU A 607 38.01 -7.29 -16.06
CA GLU A 607 38.15 -8.06 -14.84
C GLU A 607 36.78 -8.18 -14.17
N LEU A 608 36.30 -9.41 -14.01
CA LEU A 608 34.99 -9.69 -13.43
C LEU A 608 35.14 -10.17 -11.99
N THR A 609 34.46 -9.48 -11.07
CA THR A 609 34.22 -9.92 -9.70
C THR A 609 32.71 -10.11 -9.46
N ASN A 610 32.31 -10.48 -8.24
CA ASN A 610 30.88 -10.55 -7.91
C ASN A 610 30.19 -9.18 -7.98
N GLU A 611 30.94 -8.10 -7.69
CA GLU A 611 30.41 -6.74 -7.52
C GLU A 611 30.79 -5.80 -8.66
N ARG A 612 31.75 -6.16 -9.51
CA ARG A 612 32.33 -5.26 -10.52
C ARG A 612 32.64 -5.96 -11.84
N LEU A 613 32.59 -5.18 -12.93
CA LEU A 613 33.16 -5.50 -14.24
C LEU A 613 34.09 -4.35 -14.63
N ASP A 614 35.31 -4.38 -14.14
CA ASP A 614 36.31 -3.35 -14.41
C ASP A 614 36.83 -3.58 -15.84
N PHE A 615 37.15 -2.52 -16.58
CA PHE A 615 37.50 -2.67 -17.99
C PHE A 615 38.61 -1.75 -18.47
N THR A 616 39.26 -2.16 -19.56
CA THR A 616 40.24 -1.36 -20.30
C THR A 616 40.09 -1.62 -21.80
N TYR A 617 40.12 -0.57 -22.63
CA TYR A 617 40.12 -0.71 -24.09
C TYR A 617 40.85 0.44 -24.78
N ILE A 618 41.18 0.27 -26.07
CA ILE A 618 41.80 1.32 -26.89
C ILE A 618 40.76 1.96 -27.79
N LEU A 619 40.61 3.27 -27.71
CA LEU A 619 39.72 4.06 -28.55
C LEU A 619 40.49 5.15 -29.28
N GLN A 620 40.54 5.07 -30.61
CA GLN A 620 41.23 6.05 -31.46
C GLN A 620 42.71 6.31 -31.10
N GLY A 621 43.36 5.36 -30.42
CA GLY A 621 44.76 5.46 -29.98
C GLY A 621 44.93 5.76 -28.48
N ASP A 622 43.87 6.15 -27.79
CA ASP A 622 43.88 6.40 -26.35
C ASP A 622 43.45 5.17 -25.55
N THR A 623 44.10 4.95 -24.41
CA THR A 623 43.74 3.88 -23.47
C THR A 623 42.66 4.37 -22.53
N VAL A 624 41.50 3.73 -22.56
CA VAL A 624 40.35 4.04 -21.70
C VAL A 624 40.22 2.94 -20.65
N SER A 625 40.09 3.31 -19.37
CA SER A 625 39.85 2.35 -18.29
C SER A 625 38.91 2.89 -17.23
N ALA A 626 38.10 2.02 -16.63
CA ALA A 626 37.23 2.41 -15.52
C ALA A 626 36.87 1.23 -14.61
N GLN A 627 36.55 1.56 -13.35
CA GLN A 627 35.93 0.62 -12.42
C GLN A 627 34.42 0.69 -12.55
N THR A 628 33.71 -0.39 -12.21
CA THR A 628 32.24 -0.39 -12.27
C THR A 628 31.60 -0.99 -11.03
N ARG A 629 30.36 -0.58 -10.76
CA ARG A 629 29.44 -1.19 -9.82
C ARG A 629 28.43 -2.03 -10.59
N ARG A 630 28.31 -3.30 -10.24
CA ARG A 630 27.26 -4.17 -10.76
C ARG A 630 25.93 -3.85 -10.06
N LEU A 631 24.89 -3.70 -10.86
CA LEU A 631 23.51 -3.62 -10.44
C LEU A 631 22.72 -4.81 -11.00
N ASP A 632 21.82 -5.34 -10.18
CA ASP A 632 20.85 -6.35 -10.54
C ASP A 632 19.40 -5.84 -10.38
N GLN A 633 18.42 -6.74 -10.50
CA GLN A 633 17.01 -6.35 -10.40
C GLN A 633 16.59 -6.05 -8.95
N ASP A 634 17.29 -6.57 -7.95
CA ASP A 634 16.97 -6.35 -6.55
C ASP A 634 17.47 -4.98 -6.05
N ASP A 635 18.35 -4.32 -6.81
CA ASP A 635 18.76 -2.92 -6.59
C ASP A 635 17.69 -1.88 -6.96
N PHE A 636 16.64 -2.27 -7.70
CA PHE A 636 15.58 -1.35 -8.13
C PHE A 636 14.32 -1.51 -7.28
N LEU A 637 13.81 -0.39 -6.77
CA LEU A 637 12.62 -0.34 -5.92
C LEU A 637 11.39 -0.98 -6.58
N LEU A 638 11.27 -0.80 -7.90
CA LEU A 638 10.17 -1.33 -8.70
C LEU A 638 10.06 -2.85 -8.60
N THR A 639 11.19 -3.55 -8.46
CA THR A 639 11.29 -5.01 -8.51
C THR A 639 11.53 -5.64 -7.14
N ASN A 640 12.14 -4.93 -6.19
CA ASN A 640 12.53 -5.51 -4.90
C ASN A 640 11.46 -5.46 -3.80
N ARG A 641 10.44 -4.59 -3.91
CA ARG A 641 9.41 -4.41 -2.85
C ARG A 641 8.56 -5.65 -2.59
N GLY A 642 8.28 -6.45 -3.62
CA GLY A 642 7.41 -7.62 -3.51
C GLY A 642 5.96 -7.31 -3.10
N PHE A 643 5.26 -8.32 -2.59
CA PHE A 643 3.85 -8.23 -2.17
C PHE A 643 3.73 -8.21 -0.65
N ASN A 644 2.92 -7.29 -0.12
CA ASN A 644 2.66 -7.16 1.30
C ASN A 644 1.17 -7.28 1.60
N TRP A 645 0.81 -8.19 2.51
CA TRP A 645 -0.57 -8.27 3.01
C TRP A 645 -0.91 -7.06 3.85
N ILE A 646 -0.01 -6.69 4.76
CA ILE A 646 -0.15 -5.57 5.68
C ILE A 646 0.75 -4.45 5.17
N ASN A 647 0.16 -3.30 4.92
CA ASN A 647 0.85 -2.06 4.58
C ASN A 647 0.31 -0.99 5.54
N GLU A 648 1.09 -0.58 6.54
CA GLU A 648 0.63 0.42 7.49
C GLU A 648 0.36 1.76 6.79
N ARG A 649 1.11 2.08 5.72
CA ARG A 649 0.89 3.26 4.88
C ARG A 649 0.98 2.93 3.38
N PRO A 650 0.32 3.71 2.52
CA PRO A 650 0.55 3.61 1.09
C PRO A 650 1.98 3.98 0.71
N PHE A 651 2.61 3.11 -0.07
CA PHE A 651 3.94 3.35 -0.61
C PHE A 651 3.84 3.70 -2.10
N ASN A 652 3.40 4.94 -2.37
CA ASN A 652 3.28 5.50 -3.71
C ASN A 652 4.52 6.35 -4.02
N ARG A 653 5.68 5.70 -4.06
CA ARG A 653 6.93 6.33 -4.49
C ARG A 653 6.95 6.43 -5.99
#